data_AF-A0A5C6DNQ6-F1
#
_entry.id   AF-A0A5C6DNQ6-F1
#
_cell.length_a   1.000
_cell.length_b   1.000
_cell.length_c   1.000
_cell.angle_alpha   90.00
_cell.angle_beta   90.00
_cell.angle_gamma   90.00
#
_symmetry.space_group_name_H-M   'P 1'
#
loop_
_entity.id
_entity.type
_entity.pdbx_description
1 polymer ?
#
loop_
_entity_poly.entity_id
_entity_poly.type
_entity_poly.pdbx_seq_one_letter_code
_entity_poly.pdbx_strand_id
1 'polypeptide(L)'
;MRFLCLLLGLSLSTFSVVLANNDILLADFEGETYGSWTATGDAFGERPARANVKPRNRVTGHQGQGLVNTYLDGDRSTGTLTSPPFTVERRHINFLIGAGNFIETTCMNLVIDGKVVRSAVGPAIKADNQEVLDWQSWDVQELVGKQAVLQIVDNATDGWGHINVDQIVQSDTPRKPSVAQWVAVKPRPKTGEASRVPQYTFAETLQAQEAQLRTNPWLQRMTASRLAQAGDPHRPIYHYVNPEGRLNDPNGLCYWQGRWHLFYQAYPPEDTRQHWGHAVSDDLIHWRDLPLALYPNPEDKCFSGSTLVEKDRVIAIYHGIAAGTMVAVATDPLLLNWEKVTGNAVIPLPNPGDPPLPYNIFDPCIWKRDQMYYALTAGTVNEGPGGKPIRAEFLHRSKDLANWEYLHPFLEDDQYGLIGDDGACPYFWPIGDRHILLHYSHTSGGKYLLGDYDTDRDKFVVTHGSDFNFGPSGPGGVHAPSACPDDKDGVIAIFNMNPGKPTQQWNQIMTLPRRLTLIGKDQLGIEPAGDIESVRGERTHLDALTLPANQEIVLEGVSGNAMELIAEIDPKGAPMVELNVLRSAGAEEVTRIALLRERGYRDRSRNAPLPSVIMLDNTRSSILPDVRSRPPEMAQVSIAKGEPVNLRVFIDKSVVEVFVNGKQCVALRVYPGREDSVGVSLRAQGQDAQLRSLDAWQMKNIYDGTP
;
A
#
# COMPACT_ATOMS: atom_id res chain seq x y z
N MET A 1 -59.86 26.82 61.85
CA MET A 1 -58.87 25.75 61.60
C MET A 1 -59.42 24.83 60.53
N ARG A 2 -58.73 24.72 59.40
CA ARG A 2 -59.19 24.09 58.15
C ARG A 2 -59.16 22.56 58.26
N PHE A 3 -60.28 21.92 57.92
CA PHE A 3 -60.37 20.55 57.42
C PHE A 3 -60.46 20.62 55.89
N LEU A 4 -59.69 19.84 55.14
CA LEU A 4 -60.14 19.32 53.85
C LEU A 4 -59.37 18.06 53.45
N CYS A 5 -60.16 17.05 53.10
CA CYS A 5 -59.81 15.69 52.72
C CYS A 5 -59.16 15.58 51.34
N LEU A 6 -58.38 14.50 51.18
CA LEU A 6 -57.96 13.90 49.92
C LEU A 6 -59.15 13.61 49.00
N LEU A 7 -59.01 13.94 47.71
CA LEU A 7 -59.80 13.41 46.61
C LEU A 7 -58.85 13.01 45.47
N LEU A 8 -58.86 11.71 45.15
CA LEU A 8 -58.23 11.13 43.97
C LEU A 8 -58.90 11.69 42.70
N GLY A 9 -58.11 12.21 41.77
CA GLY A 9 -58.53 12.48 40.39
C GLY A 9 -57.83 11.52 39.44
N LEU A 10 -58.59 10.61 38.81
CA LEU A 10 -58.17 9.85 37.64
C LEU A 10 -57.92 10.84 36.48
N SER A 11 -56.70 10.89 35.93
CA SER A 11 -56.48 11.45 34.60
C SER A 11 -56.58 10.35 33.56
N LEU A 12 -57.61 10.40 32.71
CA LEU A 12 -57.68 9.63 31.48
C LEU A 12 -56.50 10.03 30.59
N SER A 13 -55.54 9.11 30.39
CA SER A 13 -54.57 9.20 29.31
C SER A 13 -55.27 8.88 27.99
N THR A 14 -55.55 9.92 27.19
CA THR A 14 -55.93 9.78 25.78
C THR A 14 -54.75 9.16 25.04
N PHE A 15 -54.87 7.91 24.60
CA PHE A 15 -54.00 7.37 23.57
C PHE A 15 -54.33 8.11 22.27
N SER A 16 -53.53 9.10 21.91
CA SER A 16 -53.44 9.54 20.53
C SER A 16 -52.83 8.39 19.75
N VAL A 17 -53.66 7.66 18.99
CA VAL A 17 -53.17 6.82 17.90
C VAL A 17 -52.49 7.78 16.93
N VAL A 18 -51.15 7.83 16.96
CA VAL A 18 -50.38 8.37 15.85
C VAL A 18 -50.63 7.41 14.70
N LEU A 19 -51.52 7.77 13.78
CA LEU A 19 -51.59 7.11 12.49
C LEU A 19 -50.20 7.24 11.88
N ALA A 20 -49.52 6.13 11.64
CA ALA A 20 -48.31 6.13 10.85
C ALA A 20 -48.67 6.74 9.49
N ASN A 21 -48.11 7.90 9.17
CA ASN A 21 -48.26 8.47 7.85
C ASN A 21 -47.56 7.52 6.87
N ASN A 22 -48.24 7.15 5.79
CA ASN A 22 -47.65 6.32 4.74
C ASN A 22 -46.37 6.98 4.18
N ASP A 23 -45.40 6.15 3.81
CA ASP A 23 -44.18 6.56 3.11
C ASP A 23 -44.56 7.33 1.81
N ILE A 24 -43.81 8.38 1.48
CA ILE A 24 -43.99 9.16 0.25
C ILE A 24 -42.97 8.69 -0.77
N LEU A 25 -43.42 8.07 -1.86
CA LEU A 25 -42.56 7.63 -2.95
C LEU A 25 -42.07 8.84 -3.77
N LEU A 26 -40.76 8.98 -3.91
CA LEU A 26 -40.13 9.99 -4.78
C LEU A 26 -39.75 9.39 -6.14
N ALA A 27 -39.19 8.19 -6.16
CA ALA A 27 -38.90 7.44 -7.39
C ALA A 27 -38.69 5.95 -7.11
N ASP A 28 -39.23 5.08 -7.97
CA ASP A 28 -38.97 3.63 -8.02
C ASP A 28 -38.38 3.19 -9.38
N PHE A 29 -38.30 4.09 -10.35
CA PHE A 29 -37.76 3.86 -11.70
C PHE A 29 -38.42 2.70 -12.49
N GLU A 30 -39.64 2.31 -12.14
CA GLU A 30 -40.37 1.23 -12.83
C GLU A 30 -40.98 1.67 -14.17
N GLY A 31 -41.09 2.97 -14.42
CA GLY A 31 -41.64 3.55 -15.65
C GLY A 31 -40.86 3.21 -16.92
N GLU A 32 -41.47 3.44 -18.09
CA GLU A 32 -40.81 3.25 -19.41
C GLU A 32 -39.72 4.31 -19.68
N THR A 33 -39.78 5.44 -18.98
CA THR A 33 -38.80 6.55 -18.99
C THR A 33 -38.51 6.99 -17.56
N TYR A 34 -37.59 7.95 -17.39
CA TYR A 34 -37.34 8.59 -16.09
C TYR A 34 -38.43 9.56 -15.63
N GLY A 35 -39.57 9.63 -16.34
CA GLY A 35 -40.67 10.53 -16.01
C GLY A 35 -40.27 12.00 -16.12
N SER A 36 -40.44 12.76 -15.04
CA SER A 36 -40.09 14.19 -14.97
C SER A 36 -38.65 14.48 -14.55
N TRP A 37 -37.82 13.45 -14.35
CA TRP A 37 -36.40 13.63 -14.08
C TRP A 37 -35.67 14.07 -15.36
N THR A 38 -34.66 14.92 -15.20
CA THR A 38 -33.87 15.47 -16.30
C THR A 38 -32.47 14.87 -16.29
N ALA A 39 -32.10 14.16 -17.35
CA ALA A 39 -30.76 13.62 -17.55
C ALA A 39 -29.88 14.62 -18.33
N THR A 40 -28.59 14.61 -18.02
CA THR A 40 -27.52 15.28 -18.76
C THR A 40 -26.38 14.30 -18.99
N GLY A 41 -25.60 14.50 -20.05
CA GLY A 41 -24.53 13.58 -20.41
C GLY A 41 -25.06 12.27 -21.02
N ASP A 42 -24.23 11.22 -21.02
CA ASP A 42 -24.50 9.92 -21.64
C ASP A 42 -24.64 8.76 -20.62
N ALA A 43 -24.33 9.00 -19.34
CA ALA A 43 -24.36 7.98 -18.27
C ALA A 43 -25.72 7.32 -18.02
N PHE A 44 -26.84 8.01 -18.21
CA PHE A 44 -28.16 7.53 -17.79
C PHE A 44 -28.99 6.92 -18.93
N GLY A 45 -28.58 7.12 -20.19
CA GLY A 45 -29.37 6.72 -21.35
C GLY A 45 -30.76 7.38 -21.40
N GLU A 46 -31.67 6.82 -22.21
CA GLU A 46 -33.02 7.39 -22.42
C GLU A 46 -34.07 6.92 -21.40
N ARG A 47 -33.79 5.87 -20.63
CA ARG A 47 -34.75 5.22 -19.72
C ARG A 47 -34.06 4.41 -18.61
N PRO A 48 -34.76 4.13 -17.48
CA PRO A 48 -34.26 3.22 -16.46
C PRO A 48 -33.78 1.88 -17.03
N ALA A 49 -32.70 1.36 -16.44
CA ALA A 49 -32.24 0.02 -16.74
C ALA A 49 -33.30 -0.99 -16.27
N ARG A 50 -33.42 -2.10 -17.00
CA ARG A 50 -34.21 -3.24 -16.55
C ARG A 50 -33.26 -4.25 -15.92
N ALA A 51 -33.51 -4.57 -14.65
CA ALA A 51 -32.66 -5.45 -13.88
C ALA A 51 -32.44 -6.79 -14.61
N ASN A 52 -31.19 -7.25 -14.64
CA ASN A 52 -30.78 -8.60 -15.06
C ASN A 52 -31.04 -8.98 -16.53
N VAL A 53 -31.19 -8.00 -17.44
CA VAL A 53 -31.38 -8.26 -18.89
C VAL A 53 -30.09 -8.70 -19.62
N LYS A 54 -28.90 -8.47 -19.03
CA LYS A 54 -27.60 -8.95 -19.56
C LYS A 54 -26.78 -9.65 -18.47
N PRO A 55 -26.14 -10.81 -18.73
CA PRO A 55 -25.48 -11.62 -17.71
C PRO A 55 -24.18 -11.05 -17.13
N ARG A 56 -23.58 -10.01 -17.74
CA ARG A 56 -22.27 -9.47 -17.29
C ARG A 56 -22.34 -8.44 -16.16
N ASN A 57 -23.50 -7.82 -15.92
CA ASN A 57 -23.68 -6.74 -14.93
C ASN A 57 -24.93 -7.02 -14.08
N ARG A 58 -24.94 -8.18 -13.40
CA ARG A 58 -26.08 -8.57 -12.58
C ARG A 58 -26.08 -7.73 -11.29
N VAL A 59 -27.14 -6.95 -11.11
CA VAL A 59 -27.34 -6.07 -9.96
C VAL A 59 -28.40 -6.67 -9.05
N THR A 60 -28.16 -6.66 -7.75
CA THR A 60 -29.01 -7.26 -6.71
C THR A 60 -29.36 -6.23 -5.64
N GLY A 61 -30.35 -6.54 -4.80
CA GLY A 61 -30.80 -5.65 -3.72
C GLY A 61 -31.72 -4.51 -4.15
N HIS A 62 -31.92 -4.31 -5.45
CA HIS A 62 -32.97 -3.45 -6.00
C HIS A 62 -34.37 -4.00 -5.69
N GLN A 63 -35.39 -3.15 -5.73
CA GLN A 63 -36.80 -3.52 -5.73
C GLN A 63 -37.34 -3.49 -7.16
N GLY A 64 -38.45 -4.18 -7.42
CA GLY A 64 -39.07 -4.21 -8.74
C GLY A 64 -38.14 -4.67 -9.89
N GLN A 65 -38.33 -4.10 -11.07
CA GLN A 65 -37.57 -4.44 -12.29
C GLN A 65 -36.79 -3.24 -12.87
N GLY A 66 -37.08 -2.02 -12.43
CA GLY A 66 -36.42 -0.80 -12.86
C GLY A 66 -35.34 -0.35 -11.88
N LEU A 67 -34.28 0.27 -12.39
CA LEU A 67 -33.29 0.98 -11.58
C LEU A 67 -32.52 2.00 -12.41
N VAL A 68 -31.90 2.96 -11.73
CA VAL A 68 -30.78 3.72 -12.31
C VAL A 68 -29.55 2.83 -12.30
N ASN A 69 -28.90 2.69 -13.45
CA ASN A 69 -27.61 2.02 -13.61
C ASN A 69 -26.83 2.76 -14.69
N THR A 70 -25.70 3.35 -14.32
CA THR A 70 -24.90 4.15 -15.25
C THR A 70 -23.76 3.41 -15.93
N TYR A 71 -23.62 2.10 -15.70
CA TYR A 71 -22.61 1.25 -16.33
C TYR A 71 -23.06 0.76 -17.72
N LEU A 72 -23.48 1.70 -18.58
CA LEU A 72 -24.02 1.42 -19.91
C LEU A 72 -22.93 0.98 -20.90
N ASP A 73 -21.88 1.81 -21.04
CA ASP A 73 -20.72 1.60 -21.92
C ASP A 73 -19.40 1.49 -21.13
N GLY A 74 -19.50 0.94 -19.91
CA GLY A 74 -18.43 0.89 -18.93
C GLY A 74 -18.32 2.17 -18.09
N ASP A 75 -17.25 2.31 -17.33
CA ASP A 75 -17.02 3.46 -16.43
C ASP A 75 -16.67 4.78 -17.16
N ARG A 76 -16.85 4.87 -18.50
CA ARG A 76 -16.43 6.07 -19.26
C ARG A 76 -17.52 7.13 -19.42
N SER A 77 -18.78 6.72 -19.33
CA SER A 77 -19.91 7.63 -19.53
C SER A 77 -20.07 8.55 -18.32
N THR A 78 -20.49 9.79 -18.55
CA THR A 78 -20.67 10.79 -17.49
C THR A 78 -21.99 11.53 -17.61
N GLY A 79 -22.48 12.13 -16.53
CA GLY A 79 -23.76 12.81 -16.51
C GLY A 79 -24.34 13.07 -15.14
N THR A 80 -25.53 13.69 -15.14
CA THR A 80 -26.36 13.85 -13.94
C THR A 80 -27.83 13.60 -14.26
N LEU A 81 -28.53 12.85 -13.41
CA LEU A 81 -29.98 12.69 -13.42
C LEU A 81 -30.58 13.49 -12.25
N THR A 82 -31.38 14.49 -12.57
CA THR A 82 -31.93 15.47 -11.60
C THR A 82 -33.43 15.31 -11.44
N SER A 83 -33.92 15.24 -10.19
CA SER A 83 -35.35 15.11 -9.89
C SER A 83 -36.12 16.41 -10.14
N PRO A 84 -37.46 16.36 -10.31
CA PRO A 84 -38.28 17.54 -10.07
C PRO A 84 -38.12 18.02 -8.62
N PRO A 85 -38.35 19.31 -8.34
CA PRO A 85 -38.39 19.81 -6.96
C PRO A 85 -39.51 19.13 -6.15
N PHE A 86 -39.23 18.79 -4.89
CA PHE A 86 -40.20 18.23 -3.95
C PHE A 86 -40.07 18.87 -2.58
N THR A 87 -41.14 18.83 -1.78
CA THR A 87 -41.12 19.29 -0.39
C THR A 87 -40.65 18.16 0.52
N VAL A 88 -39.74 18.45 1.44
CA VAL A 88 -39.36 17.51 2.51
C VAL A 88 -40.49 17.47 3.54
N GLU A 89 -41.18 16.35 3.63
CA GLU A 89 -42.40 16.16 4.44
C GLU A 89 -42.24 15.12 5.55
N ARG A 90 -41.15 14.35 5.53
CA ARG A 90 -40.86 13.34 6.56
C ARG A 90 -39.45 13.52 7.11
N ARG A 91 -39.21 12.88 8.25
CA ARG A 91 -37.92 12.93 8.96
C ARG A 91 -36.76 12.32 8.15
N HIS A 92 -37.03 11.28 7.38
CA HIS A 92 -36.00 10.54 6.66
C HIS A 92 -36.27 10.53 5.17
N ILE A 93 -35.18 10.56 4.39
CA ILE A 93 -35.17 10.16 2.99
C ILE A 93 -34.37 8.86 2.91
N ASN A 94 -35.03 7.78 2.51
CA ASN A 94 -34.46 6.45 2.36
C ASN A 94 -34.31 6.10 0.88
N PHE A 95 -33.25 5.40 0.52
CA PHE A 95 -32.96 5.03 -0.86
C PHE A 95 -32.05 3.80 -0.93
N LEU A 96 -32.18 3.04 -2.01
CA LEU A 96 -31.26 1.97 -2.37
C LEU A 96 -30.16 2.53 -3.26
N ILE A 97 -28.90 2.23 -2.94
CA ILE A 97 -27.75 2.74 -3.68
C ILE A 97 -26.61 1.73 -3.69
N GLY A 98 -25.93 1.64 -4.82
CA GLY A 98 -24.95 0.61 -5.19
C GLY A 98 -23.82 1.19 -6.02
N ALA A 99 -22.86 0.34 -6.39
CA ALA A 99 -21.72 0.68 -7.24
C ALA A 99 -20.69 1.64 -6.59
N GLY A 100 -20.07 2.52 -7.39
CA GLY A 100 -18.91 3.35 -7.03
C GLY A 100 -19.07 4.18 -5.77
N ASN A 101 -17.95 4.41 -5.08
CA ASN A 101 -17.89 5.12 -3.81
C ASN A 101 -17.23 6.51 -3.90
N PHE A 102 -17.21 7.12 -5.08
CA PHE A 102 -16.57 8.41 -5.32
C PHE A 102 -17.49 9.56 -4.93
N ILE A 103 -17.29 10.13 -3.74
CA ILE A 103 -18.02 11.33 -3.32
C ILE A 103 -17.79 12.47 -4.33
N GLU A 104 -18.80 13.32 -4.56
CA GLU A 104 -18.82 14.42 -5.54
C GLU A 104 -18.88 14.00 -7.02
N THR A 105 -18.23 12.91 -7.42
CA THR A 105 -18.18 12.49 -8.82
C THR A 105 -19.09 11.31 -9.14
N THR A 106 -19.33 10.37 -8.23
CA THR A 106 -20.22 9.21 -8.44
C THR A 106 -21.08 9.02 -7.18
N CYS A 107 -22.13 9.82 -7.06
CA CYS A 107 -22.87 10.00 -5.80
C CYS A 107 -24.34 10.41 -6.01
N MET A 108 -25.15 10.28 -4.97
CA MET A 108 -26.46 10.91 -4.88
C MET A 108 -26.41 12.11 -3.91
N ASN A 109 -26.91 13.26 -4.36
CA ASN A 109 -26.94 14.52 -3.61
C ASN A 109 -28.36 14.95 -3.29
N LEU A 110 -28.57 15.52 -2.10
CA LEU A 110 -29.73 16.34 -1.75
C LEU A 110 -29.35 17.81 -1.88
N VAL A 111 -30.10 18.56 -2.66
CA VAL A 111 -29.84 19.97 -2.98
C VAL A 111 -30.97 20.84 -2.48
N ILE A 112 -30.65 21.90 -1.73
CA ILE A 112 -31.59 22.93 -1.28
C ILE A 112 -30.98 24.30 -1.58
N ASP A 113 -31.77 25.21 -2.16
CA ASP A 113 -31.34 26.55 -2.55
C ASP A 113 -30.04 26.55 -3.41
N GLY A 114 -29.90 25.55 -4.29
CA GLY A 114 -28.74 25.37 -5.16
C GLY A 114 -27.48 24.84 -4.46
N LYS A 115 -27.55 24.46 -3.18
CA LYS A 115 -26.42 23.91 -2.42
C LYS A 115 -26.65 22.45 -2.07
N VAL A 116 -25.63 21.62 -2.25
CA VAL A 116 -25.62 20.24 -1.77
C VAL A 116 -25.59 20.26 -0.24
N VAL A 117 -26.60 19.68 0.40
CA VAL A 117 -26.75 19.61 1.87
C VAL A 117 -26.57 18.20 2.44
N ARG A 118 -26.66 17.17 1.58
CA ARG A 118 -26.30 15.77 1.87
C ARG A 118 -25.76 15.12 0.61
N SER A 119 -24.88 14.15 0.80
CA SER A 119 -24.37 13.28 -0.25
C SER A 119 -24.28 11.85 0.25
N ALA A 120 -24.42 10.90 -0.67
CA ALA A 120 -24.34 9.47 -0.43
C ALA A 120 -23.68 8.80 -1.62
N VAL A 121 -22.92 7.75 -1.36
CA VAL A 121 -22.25 6.96 -2.40
C VAL A 121 -22.64 5.48 -2.25
N GLY A 122 -22.40 4.68 -3.28
CA GLY A 122 -22.60 3.24 -3.18
C GLY A 122 -21.63 2.60 -2.16
N PRO A 123 -21.97 1.43 -1.59
CA PRO A 123 -21.08 0.71 -0.70
C PRO A 123 -19.83 0.13 -1.41
N ALA A 124 -19.75 0.19 -2.76
CA ALA A 124 -18.68 -0.39 -3.57
C ALA A 124 -18.42 -1.89 -3.32
N ILE A 125 -19.49 -2.66 -3.05
CA ILE A 125 -19.41 -4.09 -2.73
C ILE A 125 -19.85 -4.94 -3.93
N LYS A 126 -19.06 -5.99 -4.21
CA LYS A 126 -19.47 -7.16 -4.99
C LYS A 126 -19.64 -8.36 -4.06
N ALA A 127 -20.83 -8.95 -4.04
CA ALA A 127 -21.09 -10.22 -3.38
C ALA A 127 -21.35 -11.27 -4.48
N ASP A 128 -20.64 -12.40 -4.46
CA ASP A 128 -20.78 -13.46 -5.48
C ASP A 128 -20.71 -12.94 -6.94
N ASN A 129 -19.76 -12.03 -7.21
CA ASN A 129 -19.60 -11.32 -8.50
C ASN A 129 -20.81 -10.46 -8.93
N GLN A 130 -21.71 -10.12 -8.02
CA GLN A 130 -22.89 -9.28 -8.27
C GLN A 130 -22.77 -7.96 -7.53
N GLU A 131 -23.15 -6.87 -8.18
CA GLU A 131 -23.26 -5.57 -7.53
C GLU A 131 -24.51 -5.54 -6.65
N VAL A 132 -24.40 -4.93 -5.47
CA VAL A 132 -25.49 -4.88 -4.48
C VAL A 132 -25.90 -3.42 -4.28
N LEU A 133 -27.20 -3.13 -4.40
CA LEU A 133 -27.81 -1.95 -3.79
C LEU A 133 -28.22 -2.29 -2.37
N ASP A 134 -27.96 -1.39 -1.44
CA ASP A 134 -28.36 -1.53 -0.05
C ASP A 134 -28.97 -0.22 0.46
N TRP A 135 -29.72 -0.30 1.56
CA TRP A 135 -30.46 0.84 2.09
C TRP A 135 -29.54 1.88 2.72
N GLN A 136 -29.70 3.13 2.31
CA GLN A 136 -29.26 4.30 3.04
C GLN A 136 -30.42 5.15 3.52
N SER A 137 -30.15 5.95 4.55
CA SER A 137 -31.09 6.89 5.12
C SER A 137 -30.38 8.18 5.50
N TRP A 138 -30.92 9.32 5.05
CA TRP A 138 -30.57 10.63 5.59
C TRP A 138 -31.60 11.04 6.64
N ASP A 139 -31.16 11.42 7.85
CA ASP A 139 -31.98 12.22 8.76
C ASP A 139 -31.98 13.67 8.26
N VAL A 140 -33.17 14.14 7.89
CA VAL A 140 -33.45 15.45 7.30
C VAL A 140 -34.52 16.20 8.09
N GLN A 141 -34.69 15.86 9.38
CA GLN A 141 -35.67 16.51 10.25
C GLN A 141 -35.58 18.04 10.21
N GLU A 142 -34.37 18.57 10.14
CA GLU A 142 -34.10 20.01 10.11
C GLU A 142 -34.43 20.67 8.77
N LEU A 143 -34.73 19.88 7.74
CA LEU A 143 -35.07 20.33 6.39
C LEU A 143 -36.56 20.21 6.08
N VAL A 144 -37.38 19.68 7.01
CA VAL A 144 -38.83 19.54 6.83
C VAL A 144 -39.46 20.90 6.49
N GLY A 145 -40.29 20.91 5.45
CA GLY A 145 -40.94 22.10 4.90
C GLY A 145 -40.14 22.84 3.83
N LYS A 146 -38.87 22.47 3.57
CA LYS A 146 -38.06 23.08 2.51
C LYS A 146 -38.29 22.39 1.17
N GLN A 147 -38.11 23.15 0.08
CA GLN A 147 -38.01 22.61 -1.27
C GLN A 147 -36.62 22.04 -1.51
N ALA A 148 -36.56 20.82 -2.04
CA ALA A 148 -35.34 20.11 -2.34
C ALA A 148 -35.36 19.50 -3.74
N VAL A 149 -34.18 19.18 -4.25
CA VAL A 149 -33.95 18.43 -5.49
C VAL A 149 -32.95 17.32 -5.20
N LEU A 150 -33.15 16.14 -5.79
CA LEU A 150 -32.15 15.08 -5.79
C LEU A 150 -31.34 15.10 -7.09
N GLN A 151 -30.03 14.88 -6.98
CA GLN A 151 -29.15 14.68 -8.13
C GLN A 151 -28.43 13.35 -7.99
N ILE A 152 -28.52 12.50 -8.99
CA ILE A 152 -27.70 11.29 -9.12
C ILE A 152 -26.60 11.64 -10.12
N VAL A 153 -25.35 11.60 -9.67
CA VAL A 153 -24.18 12.11 -10.39
C VAL A 153 -23.27 10.95 -10.73
N ASP A 154 -22.79 10.91 -11.96
CA ASP A 154 -21.73 10.01 -12.39
C ASP A 154 -20.77 10.72 -13.33
N ASN A 155 -19.58 11.05 -12.86
CA ASN A 155 -18.56 11.85 -13.53
C ASN A 155 -17.16 11.25 -13.32
N ALA A 156 -17.03 10.13 -12.60
CA ALA A 156 -15.76 9.44 -12.46
C ALA A 156 -15.52 8.56 -13.68
N THR A 157 -14.28 8.55 -14.20
CA THR A 157 -13.90 7.72 -15.36
C THR A 157 -12.91 6.60 -15.03
N ASP A 158 -12.53 6.51 -13.75
CA ASP A 158 -11.68 5.46 -13.21
C ASP A 158 -12.48 4.16 -12.98
N GLY A 159 -11.80 3.05 -12.69
CA GLY A 159 -12.48 1.79 -12.40
C GLY A 159 -13.48 1.92 -11.25
N TRP A 160 -14.70 1.39 -11.44
CA TRP A 160 -15.89 1.60 -10.58
C TRP A 160 -16.56 2.99 -10.68
N GLY A 161 -16.23 3.80 -11.69
CA GLY A 161 -16.90 5.06 -12.00
C GLY A 161 -18.31 4.88 -12.56
N HIS A 162 -19.19 4.23 -11.81
CA HIS A 162 -20.62 4.15 -12.10
C HIS A 162 -21.45 4.07 -10.81
N ILE A 163 -22.74 4.42 -10.88
CA ILE A 163 -23.67 4.41 -9.75
C ILE A 163 -24.94 3.62 -10.09
N ASN A 164 -25.45 2.91 -9.09
CA ASN A 164 -26.77 2.31 -9.13
C ASN A 164 -27.66 2.94 -8.06
N VAL A 165 -28.91 3.31 -8.40
CA VAL A 165 -29.87 3.89 -7.44
C VAL A 165 -31.26 3.34 -7.70
N ASP A 166 -31.99 3.06 -6.63
CA ASP A 166 -33.36 2.60 -6.69
C ASP A 166 -34.18 3.04 -5.45
N GLN A 167 -35.50 2.92 -5.53
CA GLN A 167 -36.47 3.02 -4.43
C GLN A 167 -36.21 4.18 -3.44
N ILE A 168 -36.47 5.40 -3.86
CA ILE A 168 -36.31 6.63 -3.08
C ILE A 168 -37.64 6.99 -2.40
N VAL A 169 -37.68 7.02 -1.07
CA VAL A 169 -38.89 7.26 -0.28
C VAL A 169 -38.65 8.22 0.89
N GLN A 170 -39.59 9.11 1.16
CA GLN A 170 -39.64 9.83 2.44
C GLN A 170 -40.39 9.00 3.48
N SER A 171 -39.86 8.87 4.70
CA SER A 171 -40.48 8.11 5.79
C SER A 171 -40.18 8.73 7.15
N ASP A 172 -41.01 8.46 8.15
CA ASP A 172 -40.74 8.83 9.54
C ASP A 172 -39.76 7.86 10.22
N THR A 173 -39.41 6.76 9.54
CA THR A 173 -38.45 5.76 10.03
C THR A 173 -37.28 5.56 9.07
N PRO A 174 -36.05 5.40 9.59
CA PRO A 174 -34.90 5.11 8.74
C PRO A 174 -34.91 3.64 8.30
N ARG A 175 -34.63 3.39 7.02
CA ARG A 175 -34.31 2.05 6.52
C ARG A 175 -32.88 1.71 6.91
N LYS A 176 -32.67 0.48 7.39
CA LYS A 176 -31.35 0.03 7.85
C LYS A 176 -30.64 -0.71 6.72
N PRO A 177 -29.34 -0.46 6.51
CA PRO A 177 -28.57 -1.28 5.61
C PRO A 177 -28.50 -2.72 6.11
N SER A 178 -28.46 -3.64 5.16
CA SER A 178 -28.20 -5.07 5.43
C SER A 178 -26.71 -5.35 5.64
N VAL A 179 -25.82 -4.49 5.15
CA VAL A 179 -24.38 -4.58 5.34
C VAL A 179 -23.94 -3.73 6.54
N ALA A 180 -23.13 -4.29 7.45
CA ALA A 180 -22.69 -3.58 8.66
C ALA A 180 -21.59 -2.51 8.41
N GLN A 181 -20.99 -2.47 7.21
CA GLN A 181 -19.82 -1.66 6.84
C GLN A 181 -20.16 -0.34 6.11
N TRP A 182 -21.26 0.31 6.47
CA TRP A 182 -21.57 1.65 5.98
C TRP A 182 -20.71 2.71 6.69
N VAL A 183 -19.57 3.09 6.12
CA VAL A 183 -18.85 4.30 6.53
C VAL A 183 -19.17 5.39 5.51
N ALA A 184 -19.84 6.46 5.96
CA ALA A 184 -20.06 7.63 5.13
C ALA A 184 -18.70 8.22 4.72
N VAL A 185 -18.35 8.14 3.43
CA VAL A 185 -17.15 8.76 2.87
C VAL A 185 -17.33 10.28 2.95
N LYS A 186 -16.52 10.95 3.79
CA LYS A 186 -16.55 12.42 3.87
C LYS A 186 -15.95 13.00 2.57
N PRO A 187 -16.42 14.16 2.08
CA PRO A 187 -15.83 14.83 0.91
C PRO A 187 -14.33 15.05 1.11
N ARG A 188 -13.48 14.79 0.13
CA ARG A 188 -12.02 14.96 0.31
C ARG A 188 -11.68 16.45 0.57
N PRO A 189 -10.73 16.78 1.47
CA PRO A 189 -10.26 18.17 1.60
C PRO A 189 -9.60 18.65 0.30
N LYS A 190 -9.78 19.92 -0.07
CA LYS A 190 -9.17 20.50 -1.27
C LYS A 190 -7.69 20.83 -1.05
N THR A 191 -6.94 21.00 -2.14
CA THR A 191 -5.56 21.53 -2.08
C THR A 191 -5.54 22.85 -1.30
N GLY A 192 -4.59 23.01 -0.38
CA GLY A 192 -4.52 24.15 0.54
C GLY A 192 -5.43 24.07 1.77
N GLU A 193 -6.30 23.07 1.88
CA GLU A 193 -7.05 22.80 3.12
C GLU A 193 -6.25 21.88 4.05
N ALA A 194 -6.28 22.20 5.35
CA ALA A 194 -5.68 21.39 6.39
C ALA A 194 -6.29 19.97 6.44
N SER A 195 -5.46 18.99 6.79
CA SER A 195 -5.92 17.62 7.04
C SER A 195 -6.99 17.57 8.13
N ARG A 196 -7.93 16.64 7.94
CA ARG A 196 -8.97 16.33 8.94
C ARG A 196 -8.51 15.32 9.98
N VAL A 197 -7.35 14.72 9.77
CA VAL A 197 -6.74 13.83 10.74
C VAL A 197 -6.25 14.67 11.91
N PRO A 198 -6.54 14.29 13.18
CA PRO A 198 -6.00 15.01 14.33
C PRO A 198 -4.47 15.07 14.28
N GLN A 199 -3.93 16.28 14.42
CA GLN A 199 -2.51 16.53 14.61
C GLN A 199 -2.25 16.84 16.08
N TYR A 200 -1.21 16.23 16.65
CA TYR A 200 -0.84 16.37 18.04
C TYR A 200 0.53 17.06 18.14
N THR A 201 0.74 17.81 19.22
CA THR A 201 2.04 18.39 19.56
C THR A 201 2.58 17.68 20.79
N PHE A 202 3.85 17.29 20.74
CA PHE A 202 4.50 16.51 21.78
C PHE A 202 5.60 17.29 22.48
N ALA A 203 5.91 16.90 23.71
CA ALA A 203 7.02 17.47 24.48
C ALA A 203 8.39 17.19 23.82
N GLU A 204 9.42 17.92 24.22
CA GLU A 204 10.77 17.84 23.64
C GLU A 204 11.68 16.81 24.34
N THR A 205 11.17 16.06 25.33
CA THR A 205 11.94 15.04 26.04
C THR A 205 11.32 13.67 25.88
N LEU A 206 12.16 12.64 25.71
CA LEU A 206 11.71 11.27 25.50
C LEU A 206 10.75 10.78 26.59
N GLN A 207 11.07 11.04 27.86
CA GLN A 207 10.22 10.62 28.98
C GLN A 207 8.81 11.22 28.92
N ALA A 208 8.70 12.51 28.57
CA ALA A 208 7.42 13.18 28.46
C ALA A 208 6.65 12.73 27.20
N GLN A 209 7.34 12.51 26.08
CA GLN A 209 6.73 11.95 24.86
C GLN A 209 6.14 10.57 25.11
N GLU A 210 6.90 9.67 25.74
CA GLU A 210 6.41 8.34 26.10
C GLU A 210 5.18 8.40 27.02
N ALA A 211 5.16 9.32 27.99
CA ALA A 211 4.00 9.52 28.85
C ALA A 211 2.77 10.01 28.06
N GLN A 212 2.95 10.92 27.11
CA GLN A 212 1.88 11.42 26.24
C GLN A 212 1.35 10.35 25.28
N LEU A 213 2.24 9.55 24.70
CA LEU A 213 1.90 8.49 23.75
C LEU A 213 1.03 7.40 24.38
N ARG A 214 1.30 7.01 25.64
CA ARG A 214 0.49 6.01 26.38
C ARG A 214 -1.00 6.35 26.48
N THR A 215 -1.33 7.64 26.52
CA THR A 215 -2.71 8.11 26.62
C THR A 215 -3.21 8.74 25.31
N ASN A 216 -2.43 8.65 24.23
CA ASN A 216 -2.76 9.31 22.98
C ASN A 216 -3.94 8.57 22.28
N PRO A 217 -5.04 9.27 21.94
CA PRO A 217 -6.20 8.64 21.29
C PRO A 217 -5.89 7.98 19.95
N TRP A 218 -4.91 8.49 19.20
CA TRP A 218 -4.44 7.86 17.95
C TRP A 218 -3.89 6.47 18.22
N LEU A 219 -2.97 6.33 19.18
CA LEU A 219 -2.35 5.04 19.49
C LEU A 219 -3.32 4.03 20.12
N GLN A 220 -4.28 4.50 20.93
CA GLN A 220 -5.36 3.65 21.42
C GLN A 220 -6.18 3.04 20.28
N ARG A 221 -6.46 3.83 19.23
CA ARG A 221 -7.11 3.34 18.02
C ARG A 221 -6.23 2.39 17.22
N MET A 222 -4.94 2.71 17.01
CA MET A 222 -4.01 1.82 16.29
C MET A 222 -3.95 0.44 16.96
N THR A 223 -3.88 0.43 18.30
CA THR A 223 -3.92 -0.79 19.11
C THR A 223 -5.22 -1.56 18.91
N ALA A 224 -6.38 -0.89 19.01
CA ALA A 224 -7.68 -1.51 18.78
C ALA A 224 -7.81 -2.09 17.36
N SER A 225 -7.27 -1.40 16.35
CA SER A 225 -7.28 -1.86 14.97
C SER A 225 -6.42 -3.11 14.75
N ARG A 226 -5.24 -3.19 15.38
CA ARG A 226 -4.40 -4.41 15.35
C ARG A 226 -5.12 -5.58 16.00
N LEU A 227 -5.72 -5.37 17.18
CA LEU A 227 -6.49 -6.39 17.88
C LEU A 227 -7.66 -6.92 17.04
N ALA A 228 -8.38 -6.02 16.35
CA ALA A 228 -9.49 -6.40 15.46
C ALA A 228 -9.05 -7.25 14.26
N GLN A 229 -7.78 -7.18 13.87
CA GLN A 229 -7.21 -7.90 12.71
C GLN A 229 -6.32 -9.10 13.09
N ALA A 230 -6.13 -9.38 14.39
CA ALA A 230 -5.22 -10.44 14.84
C ALA A 230 -5.59 -11.84 14.32
N GLY A 231 -6.88 -12.08 14.04
CA GLY A 231 -7.39 -13.33 13.48
C GLY A 231 -7.32 -13.46 11.96
N ASP A 232 -6.79 -12.47 11.24
CA ASP A 232 -6.64 -12.55 9.78
C ASP A 232 -5.58 -13.63 9.42
N PRO A 233 -5.96 -14.64 8.61
CA PRO A 233 -5.08 -15.77 8.29
C PRO A 233 -3.92 -15.36 7.37
N HIS A 234 -4.03 -14.24 6.67
CA HIS A 234 -3.03 -13.74 5.74
C HIS A 234 -2.23 -12.57 6.33
N ARG A 235 -2.72 -11.85 7.34
CA ARG A 235 -2.00 -10.68 7.87
C ARG A 235 -0.70 -11.06 8.59
N PRO A 236 0.49 -10.64 8.09
CA PRO A 236 1.79 -11.01 8.66
C PRO A 236 1.93 -10.63 10.14
N ILE A 237 2.78 -11.36 10.85
CA ILE A 237 3.00 -11.19 12.28
C ILE A 237 4.42 -10.77 12.64
N TYR A 238 5.39 -10.86 11.73
CA TYR A 238 6.77 -10.41 11.98
C TYR A 238 7.37 -9.57 10.82
N HIS A 239 6.58 -9.28 9.79
CA HIS A 239 6.82 -8.18 8.86
C HIS A 239 6.03 -6.95 9.29
N TYR A 240 6.57 -5.74 9.06
CA TYR A 240 5.82 -4.53 9.34
C TYR A 240 4.61 -4.41 8.40
N VAL A 241 3.45 -4.23 9.01
CA VAL A 241 2.20 -3.85 8.34
C VAL A 241 1.50 -2.83 9.23
N ASN A 242 1.00 -1.77 8.59
CA ASN A 242 0.33 -0.67 9.26
C ASN A 242 -0.93 -1.17 10.02
N PRO A 243 -1.31 -0.48 11.10
CA PRO A 243 -2.42 -0.89 11.95
C PRO A 243 -3.78 -0.76 11.25
N GLU A 244 -3.96 0.18 10.32
CA GLU A 244 -5.23 0.38 9.60
C GLU A 244 -5.05 1.03 8.23
N GLY A 245 -5.95 0.70 7.31
CA GLY A 245 -6.00 1.28 5.97
C GLY A 245 -4.88 0.78 5.06
N ARG A 246 -4.69 1.47 3.94
CA ARG A 246 -3.62 1.17 2.98
C ARG A 246 -2.28 1.71 3.48
N LEU A 247 -1.20 0.97 3.25
CA LEU A 247 0.15 1.53 3.17
C LEU A 247 0.64 1.53 1.72
N ASN A 248 1.58 2.41 1.39
CA ASN A 248 2.32 2.35 0.14
C ASN A 248 3.83 2.51 0.41
N ASP A 249 4.53 3.32 -0.39
CA ASP A 249 5.99 3.39 -0.36
C ASP A 249 6.55 3.67 1.04
N PRO A 250 7.60 2.96 1.49
CA PRO A 250 8.36 3.38 2.65
C PRO A 250 9.11 4.67 2.33
N ASN A 251 9.28 5.52 3.33
CA ASN A 251 9.91 6.82 3.22
C ASN A 251 10.90 7.01 4.36
N GLY A 252 11.99 7.73 4.09
CA GLY A 252 12.84 8.30 5.12
C GLY A 252 13.34 7.33 6.20
N LEU A 253 13.59 6.06 5.87
CA LEU A 253 14.19 5.12 6.83
C LEU A 253 15.48 5.75 7.37
N CYS A 254 15.60 5.87 8.69
CA CYS A 254 16.78 6.47 9.30
C CYS A 254 17.02 5.96 10.73
N TYR A 255 18.25 6.14 11.21
CA TYR A 255 18.63 5.90 12.59
C TYR A 255 18.84 7.24 13.32
N TRP A 256 18.06 7.48 14.37
CA TRP A 256 18.06 8.73 15.13
C TRP A 256 18.01 8.43 16.63
N GLN A 257 18.94 9.04 17.39
CA GLN A 257 19.01 8.95 18.85
C GLN A 257 18.82 7.53 19.43
N GLY A 258 19.47 6.54 18.80
CA GLY A 258 19.44 5.16 19.27
C GLY A 258 18.33 4.30 18.67
N ARG A 259 17.51 4.84 17.76
CA ARG A 259 16.29 4.16 17.25
C ARG A 259 16.19 4.25 15.74
N TRP A 260 15.61 3.22 15.15
CA TRP A 260 15.21 3.19 13.75
C TRP A 260 13.83 3.80 13.60
N HIS A 261 13.68 4.70 12.65
CA HIS A 261 12.40 5.29 12.26
C HIS A 261 12.04 4.87 10.85
N LEU A 262 10.85 4.32 10.70
CA LEU A 262 10.24 3.97 9.42
C LEU A 262 9.09 4.94 9.16
N PHE A 263 9.14 5.66 8.05
CA PHE A 263 7.99 6.39 7.54
C PHE A 263 7.43 5.68 6.31
N TYR A 264 6.19 5.98 5.94
CA TYR A 264 5.54 5.36 4.79
C TYR A 264 4.35 6.19 4.32
N GLN A 265 3.93 6.06 3.07
CA GLN A 265 2.69 6.68 2.60
C GLN A 265 1.48 6.04 3.32
N ALA A 266 0.81 6.82 4.17
CA ALA A 266 -0.35 6.40 4.95
C ALA A 266 -1.64 6.99 4.39
N TYR A 267 -2.74 6.23 4.52
CA TYR A 267 -4.06 6.56 3.99
C TYR A 267 -5.12 6.51 5.10
N PRO A 268 -5.16 7.51 5.99
CA PRO A 268 -6.12 7.55 7.10
C PRO A 268 -7.55 7.71 6.57
N PRO A 269 -8.57 7.06 7.16
CA PRO A 269 -9.93 7.10 6.63
C PRO A 269 -10.61 8.47 6.75
N GLU A 270 -10.13 9.36 7.63
CA GLU A 270 -10.63 10.73 7.75
C GLU A 270 -10.23 11.64 6.58
N ASP A 271 -9.11 11.32 5.94
CA ASP A 271 -8.52 12.10 4.85
C ASP A 271 -7.81 11.16 3.88
N THR A 272 -8.41 10.96 2.71
CA THR A 272 -7.90 10.05 1.67
C THR A 272 -6.61 10.53 0.99
N ARG A 273 -6.11 11.72 1.34
CA ARG A 273 -4.80 12.24 0.89
C ARG A 273 -3.67 11.51 1.61
N GLN A 274 -2.57 11.27 0.89
CA GLN A 274 -1.39 10.63 1.46
C GLN A 274 -0.75 11.51 2.53
N HIS A 275 -0.47 10.88 3.66
CA HIS A 275 0.33 11.40 4.76
C HIS A 275 1.63 10.58 4.86
N TRP A 276 2.57 11.01 5.70
CA TRP A 276 3.62 10.09 6.17
C TRP A 276 3.17 9.44 7.49
N GLY A 277 2.94 8.13 7.46
CA GLY A 277 2.86 7.29 8.65
C GLY A 277 4.22 7.12 9.30
N HIS A 278 4.24 6.60 10.53
CA HIS A 278 5.45 6.54 11.35
C HIS A 278 5.44 5.33 12.27
N ALA A 279 6.55 4.60 12.28
CA ALA A 279 6.85 3.57 13.26
C ALA A 279 8.29 3.71 13.75
N VAL A 280 8.56 3.21 14.95
CA VAL A 280 9.89 3.23 15.58
C VAL A 280 10.27 1.84 16.05
N SER A 281 11.56 1.51 15.99
CA SER A 281 12.11 0.24 16.46
C SER A 281 13.50 0.43 17.07
N ASP A 282 13.82 -0.31 18.12
CA ASP A 282 15.17 -0.34 18.69
C ASP A 282 16.11 -1.29 17.91
N ASP A 283 15.56 -2.23 17.14
CA ASP A 283 16.30 -3.37 16.56
C ASP A 283 15.95 -3.68 15.09
N LEU A 284 15.23 -2.78 14.41
CA LEU A 284 14.69 -2.92 13.04
C LEU A 284 13.58 -3.97 12.86
N ILE A 285 13.19 -4.70 13.89
CA ILE A 285 12.25 -5.82 13.80
C ILE A 285 11.01 -5.56 14.65
N HIS A 286 11.18 -5.19 15.92
CA HIS A 286 10.07 -4.87 16.80
C HIS A 286 9.63 -3.43 16.56
N TRP A 287 8.62 -3.27 15.71
CA TRP A 287 8.08 -1.97 15.33
C TRP A 287 6.90 -1.58 16.23
N ARG A 288 6.98 -0.38 16.80
CA ARG A 288 5.89 0.29 17.50
C ARG A 288 5.34 1.43 16.65
N ASP A 289 4.02 1.51 16.54
CA ASP A 289 3.36 2.59 15.81
C ASP A 289 3.53 3.93 16.53
N LEU A 290 3.68 5.00 15.76
CA LEU A 290 3.67 6.38 16.22
C LEU A 290 2.56 7.17 15.49
N PRO A 291 2.18 8.36 15.99
CA PRO A 291 1.36 9.32 15.26
C PRO A 291 1.92 9.63 13.86
N LEU A 292 1.07 10.08 12.93
CA LEU A 292 1.53 10.49 11.60
C LEU A 292 2.58 11.61 11.70
N ALA A 293 3.58 11.55 10.84
CA ALA A 293 4.71 12.48 10.82
C ALA A 293 4.45 13.73 9.98
N LEU A 294 3.97 13.57 8.74
CA LEU A 294 3.72 14.68 7.81
C LEU A 294 2.27 14.70 7.34
N TYR A 295 1.71 15.92 7.30
CA TYR A 295 0.33 16.21 6.94
C TYR A 295 0.27 17.14 5.71
N PRO A 296 -0.65 16.91 4.75
CA PRO A 296 -0.84 17.79 3.60
C PRO A 296 -1.28 19.19 4.02
N ASN A 297 -0.49 20.22 3.68
CA ASN A 297 -0.79 21.65 3.73
C ASN A 297 0.51 22.47 3.51
N PRO A 298 0.70 23.21 2.40
CA PRO A 298 -0.29 23.58 1.38
C PRO A 298 -0.46 22.53 0.27
N GLU A 299 0.43 21.55 0.19
CA GLU A 299 0.35 20.48 -0.81
C GLU A 299 -0.94 19.67 -0.69
N ASP A 300 -1.36 19.07 -1.80
CA ASP A 300 -2.52 18.19 -1.83
C ASP A 300 -2.22 16.86 -1.14
N LYS A 301 -1.02 16.30 -1.31
CA LYS A 301 -0.62 15.00 -0.74
C LYS A 301 0.87 15.01 -0.40
N CYS A 302 1.24 14.37 0.70
CA CYS A 302 2.63 14.08 1.05
C CYS A 302 3.06 12.78 0.37
N PHE A 303 3.67 12.88 -0.81
CA PHE A 303 4.22 11.76 -1.57
C PHE A 303 5.62 11.38 -1.08
N SER A 304 6.26 10.47 -1.81
CA SER A 304 7.47 9.81 -1.38
C SER A 304 8.67 10.75 -1.30
N GLY A 305 9.67 10.34 -0.54
CA GLY A 305 10.85 11.13 -0.26
C GLY A 305 11.80 10.44 0.72
N SER A 306 12.85 11.14 1.10
CA SER A 306 13.95 10.61 1.90
C SER A 306 14.25 11.52 3.10
N THR A 307 15.10 11.02 3.99
CA THR A 307 15.56 11.76 5.15
C THR A 307 17.07 11.86 5.18
N LEU A 308 17.59 12.97 5.71
CA LEU A 308 18.99 13.15 6.08
C LEU A 308 19.07 13.38 7.59
N VAL A 309 19.84 12.53 8.27
CA VAL A 309 20.15 12.70 9.70
C VAL A 309 21.35 13.62 9.84
N GLU A 310 21.19 14.71 10.60
CA GLU A 310 22.29 15.54 11.09
C GLU A 310 22.45 15.33 12.60
N LYS A 311 23.47 15.97 13.19
CA LYS A 311 23.81 15.77 14.61
C LYS A 311 22.66 16.12 15.57
N ASP A 312 21.86 17.12 15.23
CA ASP A 312 20.88 17.77 16.11
C ASP A 312 19.46 17.80 15.54
N ARG A 313 19.26 17.25 14.33
CA ARG A 313 17.95 17.19 13.67
C ARG A 313 17.91 16.11 12.60
N VAL A 314 16.70 15.78 12.18
CA VAL A 314 16.42 15.02 10.96
C VAL A 314 15.70 15.92 9.97
N ILE A 315 16.14 15.90 8.72
CA ILE A 315 15.54 16.63 7.60
C ILE A 315 14.79 15.63 6.74
N ALA A 316 13.51 15.89 6.44
CA ALA A 316 12.74 15.16 5.45
C ALA A 316 12.61 16.02 4.19
N ILE A 317 12.93 15.45 3.03
CA ILE A 317 12.61 16.03 1.72
C ILE A 317 11.59 15.12 1.05
N TYR A 318 10.53 15.67 0.48
CA TYR A 318 9.46 14.86 -0.09
C TYR A 318 8.71 15.58 -1.22
N HIS A 319 8.01 14.81 -2.06
CA HIS A 319 7.17 15.38 -3.10
C HIS A 319 5.81 15.81 -2.53
N GLY A 320 5.49 17.10 -2.61
CA GLY A 320 4.17 17.64 -2.32
C GLY A 320 3.35 17.72 -3.60
N ILE A 321 2.34 16.86 -3.76
CA ILE A 321 1.49 16.88 -4.96
C ILE A 321 0.81 18.24 -5.10
N ALA A 322 0.79 18.75 -6.34
CA ALA A 322 0.31 20.09 -6.71
C ALA A 322 1.10 21.28 -6.13
N ALA A 323 2.19 21.04 -5.39
CA ALA A 323 3.07 22.08 -4.87
C ALA A 323 4.49 22.01 -5.46
N GLY A 324 5.15 20.85 -5.39
CA GLY A 324 6.56 20.66 -5.74
C GLY A 324 7.32 19.93 -4.63
N THR A 325 8.65 20.05 -4.60
CA THR A 325 9.47 19.47 -3.51
C THR A 325 9.29 20.27 -2.23
N MET A 326 9.00 19.58 -1.14
CA MET A 326 8.82 20.12 0.21
C MET A 326 10.00 19.71 1.09
N VAL A 327 10.34 20.53 2.10
CA VAL A 327 11.32 20.16 3.14
C VAL A 327 10.74 20.44 4.51
N ALA A 328 10.91 19.49 5.43
CA ALA A 328 10.55 19.60 6.84
C ALA A 328 11.68 19.15 7.77
N VAL A 329 11.68 19.62 9.01
CA VAL A 329 12.68 19.26 10.02
C VAL A 329 12.02 18.84 11.33
N ALA A 330 12.63 17.88 12.02
CA ALA A 330 12.28 17.47 13.37
C ALA A 330 13.55 17.31 14.22
N THR A 331 13.46 17.65 15.50
CA THR A 331 14.59 17.68 16.45
C THR A 331 14.33 16.82 17.68
N ASP A 332 13.07 16.45 17.92
CA ASP A 332 12.66 15.76 19.13
C ASP A 332 13.04 14.26 19.10
N PRO A 333 13.16 13.59 20.27
CA PRO A 333 13.73 12.24 20.35
C PRO A 333 12.99 11.15 19.59
N LEU A 334 11.68 11.33 19.35
CA LEU A 334 10.86 10.38 18.62
C LEU A 334 10.42 10.88 17.23
N LEU A 335 10.90 12.06 16.79
CA LEU A 335 10.54 12.69 15.52
C LEU A 335 9.01 12.89 15.35
N LEU A 336 8.35 13.35 16.41
CA LEU A 336 6.91 13.57 16.47
C LEU A 336 6.49 14.99 16.07
N ASN A 337 7.42 15.95 16.07
CA ASN A 337 7.14 17.36 15.78
C ASN A 337 7.91 17.81 14.53
N TRP A 338 7.24 17.80 13.38
CA TRP A 338 7.81 18.25 12.11
C TRP A 338 7.38 19.67 11.73
N GLU A 339 8.35 20.49 11.32
CA GLU A 339 8.13 21.85 10.83
C GLU A 339 8.60 21.99 9.37
N LYS A 340 7.73 22.49 8.48
CA LYS A 340 8.08 22.76 7.07
C LYS A 340 8.95 24.01 6.98
N VAL A 341 10.13 23.89 6.39
CA VAL A 341 11.19 24.92 6.41
C VAL A 341 10.72 26.29 5.90
N THR A 342 9.89 26.34 4.86
CA THR A 342 9.38 27.59 4.28
C THR A 342 7.85 27.71 4.33
N GLY A 343 7.17 26.69 4.84
CA GLY A 343 5.71 26.53 4.70
C GLY A 343 5.20 26.32 3.27
N ASN A 344 6.07 26.30 2.25
CA ASN A 344 5.74 26.11 0.83
C ASN A 344 6.73 25.13 0.17
N ALA A 345 6.54 24.82 -1.11
CA ALA A 345 7.52 24.05 -1.88
C ALA A 345 8.83 24.85 -2.04
N VAL A 346 9.96 24.18 -1.80
CA VAL A 346 11.32 24.72 -1.97
C VAL A 346 11.85 24.53 -3.40
N ILE A 347 11.29 23.57 -4.14
CA ILE A 347 11.40 23.46 -5.61
C ILE A 347 9.97 23.40 -6.15
N PRO A 348 9.35 24.54 -6.49
CA PRO A 348 7.94 24.59 -6.86
C PRO A 348 7.68 24.01 -8.26
N LEU A 349 6.48 23.45 -8.45
CA LEU A 349 5.95 23.15 -9.78
C LEU A 349 5.73 24.46 -10.56
N PRO A 350 5.85 24.44 -11.90
CA PRO A 350 5.57 25.60 -12.74
C PRO A 350 4.08 25.97 -12.67
N ASN A 351 3.77 27.27 -12.72
CA ASN A 351 2.39 27.74 -12.81
C ASN A 351 1.83 27.48 -14.22
N PRO A 352 0.49 27.42 -14.38
CA PRO A 352 -0.12 27.37 -15.70
C PRO A 352 0.35 28.53 -16.59
N GLY A 353 0.98 28.20 -17.72
CA GLY A 353 1.53 29.17 -18.67
C GLY A 353 3.03 29.44 -18.53
N ASP A 354 3.67 28.98 -17.46
CA ASP A 354 5.13 29.02 -17.34
C ASP A 354 5.79 28.09 -18.38
N PRO A 355 7.02 28.42 -18.84
CA PRO A 355 7.76 27.54 -19.72
C PRO A 355 8.05 26.19 -19.02
N PRO A 356 8.17 25.08 -19.79
CA PRO A 356 8.47 23.78 -19.21
C PRO A 356 9.85 23.80 -18.54
N LEU A 357 9.95 23.14 -17.39
CA LEU A 357 11.22 22.93 -16.70
C LEU A 357 12.07 21.91 -17.47
N PRO A 358 13.42 22.03 -17.42
CA PRO A 358 14.31 21.04 -18.01
C PRO A 358 14.46 19.76 -17.17
N TYR A 359 13.67 19.62 -16.10
CA TYR A 359 13.68 18.51 -15.15
C TYR A 359 12.25 18.19 -14.68
N ASN A 360 12.05 16.98 -14.17
CA ASN A 360 10.83 16.59 -13.47
C ASN A 360 10.98 16.77 -11.96
N ILE A 361 9.86 16.90 -11.25
CA ILE A 361 9.83 17.12 -9.80
C ILE A 361 8.94 16.07 -9.15
N PHE A 362 9.52 14.95 -8.74
CA PHE A 362 8.90 14.00 -7.82
C PHE A 362 9.98 13.15 -7.12
N ASP A 363 9.56 12.48 -6.04
CA ASP A 363 10.33 11.57 -5.19
C ASP A 363 11.78 12.01 -4.91
N PRO A 364 12.01 13.02 -4.07
CA PRO A 364 13.35 13.55 -3.87
C PRO A 364 14.24 12.70 -2.93
N CYS A 365 15.53 12.61 -3.28
CA CYS A 365 16.59 12.05 -2.44
C CYS A 365 17.46 13.19 -1.88
N ILE A 366 17.79 13.27 -0.58
CA ILE A 366 18.70 14.30 -0.02
C ILE A 366 19.96 13.70 0.61
N TRP A 367 21.09 14.35 0.38
CA TRP A 367 22.34 14.14 1.13
C TRP A 367 23.07 15.47 1.32
N LYS A 368 24.16 15.43 2.10
CA LYS A 368 25.02 16.59 2.35
C LYS A 368 26.46 16.24 2.05
N ARG A 369 27.16 17.16 1.39
CA ARG A 369 28.61 17.12 1.20
C ARG A 369 29.17 18.50 1.52
N ASP A 370 30.20 18.53 2.36
CA ASP A 370 30.78 19.77 2.88
C ASP A 370 29.72 20.68 3.54
N GLN A 371 29.56 21.90 3.02
CA GLN A 371 28.56 22.89 3.48
C GLN A 371 27.37 23.01 2.53
N MET A 372 27.18 22.03 1.63
CA MET A 372 26.11 22.03 0.64
C MET A 372 25.19 20.82 0.82
N TYR A 373 23.89 21.08 0.77
CA TYR A 373 22.87 20.07 0.59
C TYR A 373 22.68 19.80 -0.89
N TYR A 374 22.48 18.54 -1.23
CA TYR A 374 22.20 18.07 -2.56
C TYR A 374 20.88 17.30 -2.56
N ALA A 375 20.14 17.40 -3.65
CA ALA A 375 18.95 16.60 -3.83
C ALA A 375 18.79 16.09 -5.25
N LEU A 376 18.30 14.87 -5.41
CA LEU A 376 17.78 14.36 -6.67
C LEU A 376 16.28 14.59 -6.73
N THR A 377 15.74 14.85 -7.92
CA THR A 377 14.35 14.55 -8.26
C THR A 377 14.30 13.51 -9.37
N ALA A 378 13.32 12.61 -9.31
CA ALA A 378 13.12 11.55 -10.29
C ALA A 378 12.46 12.07 -11.59
N GLY A 379 12.58 11.30 -12.68
CA GLY A 379 11.94 11.60 -13.95
C GLY A 379 12.55 10.92 -15.18
N THR A 380 12.31 11.56 -16.33
CA THR A 380 12.75 11.05 -17.63
C THR A 380 13.30 12.15 -18.52
N VAL A 381 14.20 11.78 -19.44
CA VAL A 381 14.60 12.58 -20.58
C VAL A 381 14.23 11.88 -21.88
N ASN A 382 13.82 12.64 -22.90
CA ASN A 382 13.42 12.10 -24.21
C ASN A 382 14.61 11.86 -25.15
N GLU A 383 15.69 11.31 -24.61
CA GLU A 383 16.97 11.12 -25.32
C GLU A 383 17.24 9.64 -25.67
N GLY A 384 16.30 8.75 -25.31
CA GLY A 384 16.41 7.33 -25.61
C GLY A 384 16.24 6.99 -27.09
N PRO A 385 16.40 5.70 -27.46
CA PRO A 385 16.25 5.23 -28.83
C PRO A 385 14.92 5.67 -29.47
N GLY A 386 15.02 6.43 -30.57
CA GLY A 386 13.87 6.97 -31.28
C GLY A 386 13.18 8.15 -30.56
N GLY A 387 13.89 8.86 -29.67
CA GLY A 387 13.35 9.99 -28.90
C GLY A 387 12.40 9.57 -27.77
N LYS A 388 12.48 8.32 -27.32
CA LYS A 388 11.64 7.78 -26.25
C LYS A 388 12.18 8.16 -24.87
N PRO A 389 11.31 8.27 -23.85
CA PRO A 389 11.74 8.57 -22.49
C PRO A 389 12.65 7.47 -21.95
N ILE A 390 13.72 7.88 -21.30
CA ILE A 390 14.62 7.04 -20.48
C ILE A 390 14.79 7.70 -19.12
N ARG A 391 15.17 6.92 -18.11
CA ARG A 391 15.33 7.39 -16.74
C ARG A 391 16.33 8.55 -16.67
N ALA A 392 16.00 9.52 -15.82
CA ALA A 392 16.94 10.54 -15.38
C ALA A 392 16.58 11.01 -13.97
N GLU A 393 17.59 11.12 -13.13
CA GLU A 393 17.53 11.86 -11.88
C GLU A 393 18.15 13.25 -12.10
N PHE A 394 17.54 14.29 -11.55
CA PHE A 394 17.94 15.68 -11.76
C PHE A 394 18.57 16.24 -10.48
N LEU A 395 19.78 16.76 -10.59
CA LEU A 395 20.53 17.22 -9.43
C LEU A 395 20.23 18.68 -9.10
N HIS A 396 19.96 18.92 -7.82
CA HIS A 396 19.79 20.24 -7.21
C HIS A 396 20.77 20.42 -6.04
N ARG A 397 21.11 21.67 -5.72
CA ARG A 397 21.89 22.01 -4.52
C ARG A 397 21.33 23.19 -3.75
N SER A 398 21.59 23.22 -2.44
CA SER A 398 21.16 24.30 -1.53
C SER A 398 22.17 24.53 -0.40
N LYS A 399 22.24 25.78 0.08
CA LYS A 399 23.01 26.15 1.29
C LYS A 399 22.17 26.11 2.57
N ASP A 400 20.85 26.23 2.45
CA ASP A 400 19.96 26.61 3.55
C ASP A 400 18.66 25.80 3.60
N LEU A 401 18.51 24.79 2.72
CA LEU A 401 17.31 23.96 2.53
C LEU A 401 16.09 24.70 1.97
N ALA A 402 16.12 26.03 1.90
CA ALA A 402 15.01 26.86 1.43
C ALA A 402 15.17 27.23 -0.05
N ASN A 403 16.40 27.51 -0.48
CA ASN A 403 16.72 27.97 -1.83
C ASN A 403 17.53 26.91 -2.57
N TRP A 404 16.97 26.38 -3.66
CA TRP A 404 17.56 25.29 -4.44
C TRP A 404 17.89 25.74 -5.87
N GLU A 405 19.10 25.40 -6.30
CA GLU A 405 19.59 25.62 -7.66
C GLU A 405 19.60 24.27 -8.40
N TYR A 406 18.95 24.21 -9.57
CA TYR A 406 19.11 23.08 -10.48
C TYR A 406 20.48 23.13 -11.16
N LEU A 407 21.14 21.97 -11.28
CA LEU A 407 22.45 21.84 -11.90
C LEU A 407 22.36 21.20 -13.29
N HIS A 408 22.05 19.90 -13.33
CA HIS A 408 22.01 19.09 -14.56
C HIS A 408 21.42 17.70 -14.25
N PRO A 409 21.15 16.85 -15.27
CA PRO A 409 20.88 15.43 -15.04
C PRO A 409 22.05 14.77 -14.30
N PHE A 410 21.78 13.83 -13.40
CA PHE A 410 22.76 13.28 -12.47
C PHE A 410 23.50 12.06 -13.01
N LEU A 411 22.79 11.19 -13.73
CA LEU A 411 23.35 9.95 -14.26
C LEU A 411 24.27 10.18 -15.47
N GLU A 412 25.26 9.32 -15.59
CA GLU A 412 26.14 9.13 -16.76
C GLU A 412 26.29 7.62 -17.01
N ASP A 413 26.26 7.21 -18.29
CA ASP A 413 26.45 5.82 -18.75
C ASP A 413 25.44 4.77 -18.23
N ASP A 414 24.22 5.17 -17.85
CA ASP A 414 23.17 4.21 -17.50
C ASP A 414 22.72 3.37 -18.72
N GLN A 415 22.88 2.04 -18.59
CA GLN A 415 22.44 1.04 -19.56
C GLN A 415 21.55 -0.04 -18.93
N TYR A 416 21.16 0.14 -17.66
CA TYR A 416 20.46 -0.89 -16.86
C TYR A 416 18.96 -0.59 -16.69
N GLY A 417 18.51 0.58 -17.18
CA GLY A 417 17.10 0.92 -17.32
C GLY A 417 16.46 0.37 -18.60
N LEU A 418 15.14 0.21 -18.56
CA LEU A 418 14.31 0.05 -19.74
C LEU A 418 13.86 1.42 -20.27
N ILE A 419 13.50 1.47 -21.55
CA ILE A 419 12.77 2.63 -22.11
C ILE A 419 11.47 2.81 -21.33
N GLY A 420 11.23 4.04 -20.85
CA GLY A 420 10.08 4.39 -20.03
C GLY A 420 10.28 4.23 -18.52
N ASP A 421 11.47 3.81 -18.06
CA ASP A 421 11.80 3.89 -16.63
C ASP A 421 11.90 5.35 -16.19
N ASP A 422 11.40 5.67 -14.99
CA ASP A 422 11.25 7.03 -14.48
C ASP A 422 12.03 7.34 -13.20
N GLY A 423 12.74 6.36 -12.63
CA GLY A 423 13.67 6.59 -11.51
C GLY A 423 12.99 7.03 -10.21
N ALA A 424 11.70 6.74 -10.04
CA ALA A 424 10.94 7.04 -8.83
C ALA A 424 11.63 6.53 -7.56
N CYS A 425 11.34 7.13 -6.41
CA CYS A 425 11.89 6.75 -5.10
C CYS A 425 13.43 6.52 -5.05
N PRO A 426 14.27 7.47 -5.52
CA PRO A 426 15.72 7.37 -5.50
C PRO A 426 16.30 7.44 -4.07
N TYR A 427 17.31 6.61 -3.79
CA TYR A 427 18.16 6.66 -2.59
C TYR A 427 19.62 6.49 -3.00
N PHE A 428 20.42 7.55 -2.87
CA PHE A 428 21.81 7.61 -3.30
C PHE A 428 22.76 7.60 -2.10
N TRP A 429 23.49 6.51 -1.91
CA TRP A 429 24.33 6.31 -0.72
C TRP A 429 25.71 5.72 -1.04
N PRO A 430 26.74 6.02 -0.23
CA PRO A 430 28.00 5.30 -0.30
C PRO A 430 27.78 3.82 0.08
N ILE A 431 28.53 2.93 -0.56
CA ILE A 431 28.58 1.50 -0.24
C ILE A 431 29.98 0.95 -0.51
N GLY A 432 30.67 0.49 0.53
CA GLY A 432 32.10 0.16 0.43
C GLY A 432 32.91 1.34 -0.14
N ASP A 433 33.66 1.08 -1.21
CA ASP A 433 34.45 2.08 -1.95
C ASP A 433 33.69 2.73 -3.12
N ARG A 434 32.37 2.51 -3.22
CA ARG A 434 31.52 2.92 -4.36
C ARG A 434 30.26 3.64 -3.89
N HIS A 435 29.34 3.91 -4.82
CA HIS A 435 28.00 4.40 -4.52
C HIS A 435 26.93 3.49 -5.12
N ILE A 436 25.79 3.43 -4.43
CA ILE A 436 24.57 2.76 -4.88
C ILE A 436 23.45 3.78 -5.03
N LEU A 437 22.68 3.66 -6.11
CA LEU A 437 21.40 4.33 -6.29
C LEU A 437 20.32 3.26 -6.29
N LEU A 438 19.56 3.14 -5.20
CA LEU A 438 18.32 2.37 -5.20
C LEU A 438 17.22 3.22 -5.81
N HIS A 439 16.34 2.62 -6.59
CA HIS A 439 15.17 3.32 -7.14
C HIS A 439 14.05 2.35 -7.47
N TYR A 440 12.92 2.90 -7.87
CA TYR A 440 11.77 2.23 -8.44
C TYR A 440 11.53 2.73 -9.87
N SER A 441 10.78 1.95 -10.64
CA SER A 441 10.22 2.36 -11.92
C SER A 441 8.77 1.88 -12.00
N HIS A 442 7.86 2.78 -12.35
CA HIS A 442 6.46 2.39 -12.60
C HIS A 442 6.31 1.42 -13.79
N THR A 443 7.33 1.33 -14.64
CA THR A 443 7.37 0.41 -15.79
C THR A 443 7.99 -0.93 -15.44
N SER A 444 9.07 -0.96 -14.66
CA SER A 444 9.94 -2.15 -14.51
C SER A 444 10.24 -2.58 -13.07
N GLY A 445 9.72 -1.89 -12.06
CA GLY A 445 9.82 -2.29 -10.66
C GLY A 445 11.07 -1.75 -9.93
N GLY A 446 11.31 -2.29 -8.73
CA GLY A 446 12.43 -1.90 -7.86
C GLY A 446 13.79 -2.36 -8.39
N LYS A 447 14.79 -1.48 -8.34
CA LYS A 447 16.12 -1.64 -8.96
C LYS A 447 17.22 -1.00 -8.13
N TYR A 448 18.47 -1.31 -8.48
CA TYR A 448 19.62 -0.54 -8.07
C TYR A 448 20.64 -0.35 -9.20
N LEU A 449 21.42 0.71 -9.08
CA LEU A 449 22.63 0.97 -9.86
C LEU A 449 23.84 1.04 -8.93
N LEU A 450 24.99 0.55 -9.39
CA LEU A 450 26.30 0.78 -8.77
C LEU A 450 27.17 1.59 -9.71
N GLY A 451 28.01 2.42 -9.13
CA GLY A 451 28.83 3.35 -9.88
C GLY A 451 29.77 4.15 -9.00
N ASP A 452 30.44 5.09 -9.64
CA ASP A 452 31.41 5.96 -9.00
C ASP A 452 30.84 7.39 -8.97
N TYR A 453 30.91 8.05 -7.82
CA TYR A 453 30.47 9.43 -7.68
C TYR A 453 31.61 10.38 -8.02
N ASP A 454 31.56 10.98 -9.22
CA ASP A 454 32.47 12.03 -9.63
C ASP A 454 32.09 13.33 -8.92
N THR A 455 32.79 13.63 -7.83
CA THR A 455 32.53 14.79 -6.99
C THR A 455 32.98 16.12 -7.61
N ASP A 456 33.84 16.09 -8.63
CA ASP A 456 34.29 17.30 -9.33
C ASP A 456 33.23 17.79 -10.32
N ARG A 457 32.55 16.86 -10.99
CA ARG A 457 31.46 17.13 -11.95
C ARG A 457 30.06 16.99 -11.35
N ASP A 458 29.96 16.49 -10.12
CA ASP A 458 28.70 16.12 -9.47
C ASP A 458 27.86 15.10 -10.27
N LYS A 459 28.51 14.06 -10.81
CA LYS A 459 27.91 13.03 -11.66
C LYS A 459 28.03 11.63 -11.07
N PHE A 460 26.99 10.82 -11.21
CA PHE A 460 27.06 9.40 -10.90
C PHE A 460 27.32 8.59 -12.17
N VAL A 461 28.53 8.04 -12.29
CA VAL A 461 28.98 7.24 -13.43
C VAL A 461 28.59 5.78 -13.18
N VAL A 462 27.56 5.32 -13.87
CA VAL A 462 26.98 3.99 -13.68
C VAL A 462 27.86 2.93 -14.34
N THR A 463 28.19 1.86 -13.62
CA THR A 463 28.97 0.73 -14.17
C THR A 463 28.30 -0.62 -14.00
N HIS A 464 27.24 -0.71 -13.19
CA HIS A 464 26.48 -1.92 -12.95
C HIS A 464 25.05 -1.58 -12.51
N GLY A 465 24.12 -2.51 -12.67
CA GLY A 465 22.75 -2.41 -12.17
C GLY A 465 22.01 -3.72 -12.26
N SER A 466 21.03 -3.91 -11.38
CA SER A 466 20.16 -5.10 -11.33
C SER A 466 18.85 -4.78 -10.61
N ASP A 467 17.94 -5.75 -10.60
CA ASP A 467 16.61 -5.63 -10.01
C ASP A 467 16.57 -6.05 -8.54
N PHE A 468 15.60 -5.50 -7.79
CA PHE A 468 15.09 -6.05 -6.53
C PHE A 468 13.73 -6.75 -6.70
N ASN A 469 13.06 -6.50 -7.83
CA ASN A 469 11.81 -7.14 -8.23
C ASN A 469 11.98 -7.70 -9.65
N PHE A 470 12.00 -9.02 -9.78
CA PHE A 470 12.32 -9.73 -11.02
C PHE A 470 11.03 -10.07 -11.77
N GLY A 471 10.41 -9.06 -12.39
CA GLY A 471 9.15 -9.19 -13.12
C GLY A 471 8.26 -7.94 -12.99
N PRO A 472 6.95 -8.04 -13.27
CA PRO A 472 6.03 -6.91 -13.04
C PRO A 472 5.95 -6.59 -11.54
N SER A 473 5.86 -5.33 -11.10
CA SER A 473 5.78 -5.03 -9.66
C SER A 473 4.45 -5.48 -9.02
N GLY A 474 3.37 -5.52 -9.80
CA GLY A 474 2.05 -6.00 -9.38
C GLY A 474 1.57 -7.20 -10.22
N PRO A 475 0.81 -8.14 -9.64
CA PRO A 475 0.46 -8.26 -8.21
C PRO A 475 1.62 -8.86 -7.39
N GLY A 476 1.62 -8.64 -6.07
CA GLY A 476 2.44 -9.42 -5.13
C GLY A 476 3.96 -9.20 -5.13
N GLY A 477 4.49 -8.27 -5.90
CA GLY A 477 5.94 -8.05 -6.04
C GLY A 477 6.52 -7.02 -5.07
N VAL A 478 7.85 -7.01 -4.98
CA VAL A 478 8.60 -5.97 -4.27
C VAL A 478 8.44 -4.64 -5.01
N HIS A 479 8.21 -3.57 -4.25
CA HIS A 479 7.90 -2.24 -4.77
C HIS A 479 9.02 -1.25 -4.47
N ALA A 480 8.71 -0.11 -3.87
CA ALA A 480 9.62 1.03 -3.74
C ALA A 480 10.55 0.83 -2.54
N PRO A 481 11.83 1.26 -2.65
CA PRO A 481 12.77 1.22 -1.55
C PRO A 481 12.60 2.41 -0.59
N SER A 482 13.03 2.21 0.65
CA SER A 482 13.57 3.24 1.51
C SER A 482 14.86 2.76 2.13
N ALA A 483 15.89 3.60 2.14
CA ALA A 483 17.23 3.15 2.52
C ALA A 483 18.04 4.24 3.22
N CYS A 484 18.98 3.82 4.07
CA CYS A 484 19.98 4.68 4.70
C CYS A 484 21.30 3.93 4.94
N PRO A 485 22.43 4.65 5.08
CA PRO A 485 23.70 4.03 5.46
C PRO A 485 23.62 3.35 6.84
N ASP A 486 24.40 2.28 7.04
CA ASP A 486 24.44 1.50 8.30
C ASP A 486 25.61 1.88 9.24
N ASP A 487 26.34 2.96 8.92
CA ASP A 487 27.59 3.41 9.56
C ASP A 487 28.75 2.39 9.56
N LYS A 488 28.64 1.30 8.78
CA LYS A 488 29.58 0.17 8.69
C LYS A 488 29.79 -0.27 7.22
N ASP A 489 29.92 0.72 6.34
CA ASP A 489 30.17 0.57 4.89
C ASP A 489 29.04 -0.09 4.08
N GLY A 490 27.86 -0.29 4.67
CA GLY A 490 26.68 -0.85 4.04
C GLY A 490 25.50 0.12 4.01
N VAL A 491 24.40 -0.38 3.43
CA VAL A 491 23.13 0.32 3.35
C VAL A 491 22.04 -0.59 3.89
N ILE A 492 21.22 -0.09 4.82
CA ILE A 492 19.98 -0.77 5.21
C ILE A 492 18.88 -0.32 4.27
N ALA A 493 18.16 -1.27 3.68
CA ALA A 493 17.03 -1.02 2.80
C ALA A 493 15.79 -1.80 3.25
N ILE A 494 14.63 -1.17 3.17
CA ILE A 494 13.32 -1.80 3.35
C ILE A 494 12.44 -1.46 2.14
N PHE A 495 11.56 -2.35 1.74
CA PHE A 495 10.68 -2.14 0.59
C PHE A 495 9.23 -2.38 0.99
N ASN A 496 8.28 -1.71 0.36
CA ASN A 496 6.89 -2.18 0.39
C ASN A 496 6.67 -3.33 -0.61
N MET A 497 5.61 -4.10 -0.41
CA MET A 497 5.19 -5.15 -1.34
C MET A 497 3.72 -4.98 -1.74
N ASN A 498 3.47 -5.05 -3.05
CA ASN A 498 2.12 -4.94 -3.62
C ASN A 498 1.21 -6.08 -3.17
N PRO A 499 -0.12 -5.88 -2.99
CA PRO A 499 -1.01 -6.97 -2.65
C PRO A 499 -1.15 -7.96 -3.82
N GLY A 500 -1.38 -9.23 -3.50
CA GLY A 500 -1.84 -10.25 -4.47
C GLY A 500 -3.30 -10.65 -4.28
N LYS A 501 -3.96 -10.12 -3.23
CA LYS A 501 -5.35 -10.41 -2.88
C LYS A 501 -6.00 -9.14 -2.30
N PRO A 502 -7.26 -8.84 -2.63
CA PRO A 502 -8.02 -7.82 -1.92
C PRO A 502 -8.19 -8.18 -0.44
N THR A 503 -8.07 -7.16 0.41
CA THR A 503 -8.15 -7.22 1.87
C THR A 503 -8.90 -5.97 2.34
N GLN A 504 -9.52 -6.01 3.52
CA GLN A 504 -10.44 -4.95 3.96
C GLN A 504 -9.71 -3.77 4.63
N GLN A 505 -8.90 -4.04 5.66
CA GLN A 505 -8.34 -3.03 6.58
C GLN A 505 -6.82 -2.85 6.45
N TRP A 506 -6.20 -3.52 5.49
CA TRP A 506 -4.77 -3.48 5.15
C TRP A 506 -4.61 -3.94 3.70
N ASN A 507 -3.44 -3.82 3.06
CA ASN A 507 -3.22 -4.42 1.73
C ASN A 507 -1.75 -4.72 1.42
N GLN A 508 -0.89 -3.72 1.52
CA GLN A 508 0.55 -3.83 1.36
C GLN A 508 1.21 -4.07 2.71
N ILE A 509 2.46 -4.52 2.64
CA ILE A 509 3.32 -4.80 3.80
C ILE A 509 4.72 -4.28 3.49
N MET A 510 5.59 -4.23 4.50
CA MET A 510 7.03 -4.06 4.28
C MET A 510 7.72 -5.42 4.18
N THR A 511 8.79 -5.50 3.40
CA THR A 511 9.76 -6.60 3.48
C THR A 511 10.43 -6.61 4.85
N LEU A 512 11.14 -7.68 5.17
CA LEU A 512 12.20 -7.61 6.16
C LEU A 512 13.24 -6.55 5.73
N PRO A 513 13.82 -5.82 6.68
CA PRO A 513 14.98 -4.97 6.41
C PRO A 513 16.11 -5.82 5.84
N ARG A 514 16.82 -5.27 4.84
CA ARG A 514 17.93 -5.91 4.16
C ARG A 514 19.18 -5.08 4.37
N ARG A 515 20.28 -5.72 4.78
CA ARG A 515 21.61 -5.14 4.76
C ARG A 515 22.24 -5.41 3.41
N LEU A 516 22.58 -4.33 2.71
CA LEU A 516 23.26 -4.35 1.43
C LEU A 516 24.73 -3.98 1.63
N THR A 517 25.62 -4.78 1.06
CA THR A 517 27.08 -4.54 1.11
C THR A 517 27.74 -4.81 -0.23
N LEU A 518 28.94 -4.28 -0.43
CA LEU A 518 29.75 -4.61 -1.59
C LEU A 518 30.66 -5.82 -1.25
N ILE A 519 30.36 -7.00 -1.82
CA ILE A 519 31.12 -8.25 -1.59
C ILE A 519 32.09 -8.59 -2.74
N GLY A 520 32.15 -7.72 -3.73
CA GLY A 520 33.03 -7.74 -4.89
C GLY A 520 32.78 -6.48 -5.73
N LYS A 521 33.60 -6.21 -6.74
CA LYS A 521 33.57 -4.92 -7.47
C LYS A 521 32.18 -4.45 -7.93
N ASP A 522 31.40 -5.38 -8.47
CA ASP A 522 30.03 -5.15 -8.97
C ASP A 522 29.06 -6.20 -8.38
N GLN A 523 29.36 -6.72 -7.18
CA GLN A 523 28.56 -7.76 -6.54
C GLN A 523 28.01 -7.29 -5.20
N LEU A 524 26.68 -7.28 -5.10
CA LEU A 524 25.96 -6.95 -3.88
C LEU A 524 25.84 -8.17 -2.97
N GLY A 525 26.17 -8.01 -1.69
CA GLY A 525 25.75 -8.88 -0.61
C GLY A 525 24.39 -8.44 -0.11
N ILE A 526 23.47 -9.39 0.08
CA ILE A 526 22.09 -9.13 0.51
C ILE A 526 21.76 -10.10 1.63
N GLU A 527 21.61 -9.56 2.84
CA GLU A 527 21.31 -10.32 4.05
C GLU A 527 20.16 -9.67 4.82
N PRO A 528 19.40 -10.41 5.65
CA PRO A 528 18.47 -9.80 6.60
C PRO A 528 19.21 -8.84 7.54
N ALA A 529 18.60 -7.70 7.85
CA ALA A 529 19.09 -6.73 8.84
C ALA A 529 18.20 -6.71 10.09
N GLY A 530 18.73 -6.16 11.18
CA GLY A 530 18.07 -6.15 12.47
C GLY A 530 18.23 -7.45 13.25
N ASP A 531 17.58 -7.52 14.40
CA ASP A 531 17.61 -8.69 15.29
C ASP A 531 16.47 -9.67 14.96
N ILE A 532 16.41 -10.18 13.72
CA ILE A 532 15.31 -11.09 13.30
C ILE A 532 15.36 -12.42 14.07
N GLU A 533 16.50 -12.78 14.62
CA GLU A 533 16.66 -13.94 15.47
C GLU A 533 15.92 -13.81 16.81
N SER A 534 15.68 -12.60 17.31
CA SER A 534 14.93 -12.35 18.55
C SER A 534 13.49 -12.89 18.54
N VAL A 535 12.87 -12.98 17.36
CA VAL A 535 11.50 -13.48 17.20
C VAL A 535 11.44 -15.00 17.01
N ARG A 536 12.57 -15.70 17.04
CA ARG A 536 12.59 -17.17 16.99
C ARG A 536 11.88 -17.78 18.21
N GLY A 537 11.03 -18.76 17.94
CA GLY A 537 10.34 -19.61 18.91
C GLY A 537 10.90 -21.03 18.89
N GLU A 538 9.99 -22.01 18.89
CA GLU A 538 10.34 -23.42 18.89
C GLU A 538 11.16 -23.79 17.65
N ARG A 539 12.25 -24.54 17.87
CA ARG A 539 13.17 -25.00 16.83
C ARG A 539 12.92 -26.47 16.52
N THR A 540 12.80 -26.79 15.24
CA THR A 540 12.93 -28.15 14.70
C THR A 540 14.23 -28.25 13.91
N HIS A 541 14.98 -29.33 14.12
CA HIS A 541 16.21 -29.62 13.38
C HIS A 541 16.07 -30.93 12.62
N LEU A 542 16.52 -30.95 11.37
CA LEU A 542 16.67 -32.15 10.55
C LEU A 542 18.14 -32.35 10.19
N ASP A 543 18.65 -33.56 10.49
CA ASP A 543 19.96 -34.02 10.07
C ASP A 543 20.02 -34.23 8.54
N ALA A 544 21.21 -34.58 8.07
CA ALA A 544 21.47 -34.84 6.66
C ALA A 544 20.52 -35.90 6.08
N LEU A 545 19.94 -35.58 4.92
CA LEU A 545 18.99 -36.42 4.19
C LEU A 545 19.40 -36.49 2.72
N THR A 546 19.45 -37.71 2.17
CA THR A 546 19.60 -37.90 0.73
C THR A 546 18.31 -37.48 0.02
N LEU A 547 18.43 -36.71 -1.06
CA LEU A 547 17.32 -36.35 -1.94
C LEU A 547 17.44 -37.18 -3.22
N PRO A 548 16.72 -38.31 -3.37
CA PRO A 548 16.79 -39.13 -4.57
C PRO A 548 16.33 -38.36 -5.81
N ALA A 549 16.96 -38.66 -6.95
CA ALA A 549 16.58 -38.06 -8.22
C ALA A 549 15.09 -38.25 -8.53
N ASN A 550 14.41 -37.14 -8.84
CA ASN A 550 13.02 -37.08 -9.30
C ASN A 550 11.97 -37.51 -8.26
N GLN A 551 12.35 -37.56 -6.98
CA GLN A 551 11.42 -37.85 -5.89
C GLN A 551 11.25 -36.62 -4.99
N GLU A 552 9.99 -36.30 -4.65
CA GLU A 552 9.66 -35.34 -3.61
C GLU A 552 9.65 -36.04 -2.24
N ILE A 553 10.26 -35.41 -1.24
CA ILE A 553 10.21 -35.82 0.15
C ILE A 553 9.52 -34.73 0.95
N VAL A 554 8.38 -35.06 1.56
CA VAL A 554 7.71 -34.20 2.54
C VAL A 554 8.46 -34.31 3.86
N LEU A 555 8.80 -33.17 4.45
CA LEU A 555 9.59 -33.11 5.69
C LEU A 555 8.67 -33.24 6.90
N GLU A 556 8.54 -34.45 7.44
CA GLU A 556 7.77 -34.69 8.65
C GLU A 556 8.32 -33.86 9.83
N GLY A 557 7.42 -33.22 10.58
CA GLY A 557 7.78 -32.37 11.72
C GLY A 557 8.16 -30.92 11.37
N VAL A 558 8.27 -30.56 10.09
CA VAL A 558 8.47 -29.16 9.64
C VAL A 558 7.18 -28.64 9.04
N SER A 559 6.49 -27.78 9.80
CA SER A 559 5.14 -27.31 9.47
C SER A 559 4.89 -25.93 10.10
N GLY A 560 4.26 -25.03 9.35
CA GLY A 560 3.79 -23.74 9.84
C GLY A 560 3.53 -22.74 8.71
N ASN A 561 2.85 -21.65 9.04
CA ASN A 561 2.65 -20.52 8.14
C ASN A 561 3.32 -19.22 8.63
N ALA A 562 3.97 -19.24 9.80
CA ALA A 562 4.83 -18.16 10.30
C ALA A 562 6.17 -18.78 10.78
N MET A 563 7.15 -18.89 9.88
CA MET A 563 8.37 -19.65 10.11
C MET A 563 9.61 -19.04 9.45
N GLU A 564 10.76 -19.34 10.02
CA GLU A 564 12.07 -19.22 9.35
C GLU A 564 12.63 -20.61 9.06
N LEU A 565 13.18 -20.82 7.87
CA LEU A 565 13.92 -22.01 7.49
C LEU A 565 15.36 -21.64 7.12
N ILE A 566 16.34 -22.40 7.59
CA ILE A 566 17.73 -22.35 7.13
C ILE A 566 18.09 -23.75 6.61
N ALA A 567 18.26 -23.87 5.29
CA ALA A 567 18.58 -25.13 4.63
C ALA A 567 19.95 -25.05 3.93
N GLU A 568 20.85 -25.96 4.28
CA GLU A 568 22.11 -26.17 3.56
C GLU A 568 21.95 -27.39 2.64
N ILE A 569 22.04 -27.17 1.33
CA ILE A 569 21.81 -28.19 0.30
C ILE A 569 23.06 -28.32 -0.56
N ASP A 570 23.60 -29.54 -0.65
CA ASP A 570 24.58 -29.91 -1.66
C ASP A 570 23.84 -30.41 -2.90
N PRO A 571 23.82 -29.65 -4.01
CA PRO A 571 23.14 -30.08 -5.21
C PRO A 571 23.87 -31.25 -5.89
N LYS A 572 25.11 -31.60 -5.49
CA LYS A 572 25.95 -32.62 -6.12
C LYS A 572 26.06 -32.44 -7.63
N GLY A 573 25.32 -33.24 -8.40
CA GLY A 573 25.20 -33.16 -9.86
C GLY A 573 23.80 -32.78 -10.34
N ALA A 574 22.84 -32.57 -9.44
CA ALA A 574 21.47 -32.23 -9.78
C ALA A 574 21.41 -30.89 -10.53
N PRO A 575 20.82 -30.84 -11.74
CA PRO A 575 20.56 -29.59 -12.46
C PRO A 575 19.59 -28.66 -11.73
N MET A 576 18.77 -29.17 -10.82
CA MET A 576 17.82 -28.40 -10.04
C MET A 576 17.58 -29.05 -8.68
N VAL A 577 17.53 -28.21 -7.65
CA VAL A 577 16.99 -28.55 -6.33
C VAL A 577 15.80 -27.63 -6.05
N GLU A 578 14.77 -28.16 -5.41
CA GLU A 578 13.53 -27.44 -5.14
C GLU A 578 13.10 -27.68 -3.69
N LEU A 579 12.77 -26.58 -3.01
CA LEU A 579 12.17 -26.49 -1.69
C LEU A 579 10.76 -25.92 -1.87
N ASN A 580 9.75 -26.63 -1.39
CA ASN A 580 8.37 -26.18 -1.40
C ASN A 580 7.94 -25.82 0.02
N VAL A 581 7.22 -24.70 0.15
CA VAL A 581 6.68 -24.20 1.42
C VAL A 581 5.19 -23.91 1.27
N LEU A 582 4.48 -23.81 2.39
CA LEU A 582 3.01 -23.64 2.41
C LEU A 582 2.32 -24.69 1.55
N ARG A 583 2.81 -25.94 1.64
CA ARG A 583 2.35 -27.08 0.86
C ARG A 583 1.18 -27.75 1.57
N SER A 584 0.02 -27.87 0.91
CA SER A 584 -1.11 -28.68 1.43
C SER A 584 -0.79 -30.18 1.42
N ALA A 585 -1.54 -31.00 2.16
CA ALA A 585 -1.23 -32.43 2.28
C ALA A 585 -1.14 -33.16 0.93
N GLY A 586 -2.08 -32.89 0.01
CA GLY A 586 -2.11 -33.43 -1.36
C GLY A 586 -1.37 -32.59 -2.39
N ALA A 587 -0.61 -31.57 -1.95
CA ALA A 587 0.08 -30.60 -2.82
C ALA A 587 -0.85 -29.89 -3.80
N GLU A 588 -2.12 -29.65 -3.44
CA GLU A 588 -3.06 -28.79 -4.16
C GLU A 588 -2.60 -27.33 -4.16
N GLU A 589 -2.13 -26.85 -3.00
CA GLU A 589 -1.45 -25.57 -2.83
C GLU A 589 0.04 -25.80 -2.56
N VAL A 590 0.90 -25.08 -3.28
CA VAL A 590 2.37 -25.16 -3.16
C VAL A 590 2.97 -23.81 -3.54
N THR A 591 3.83 -23.26 -2.67
CA THR A 591 4.75 -22.18 -3.02
C THR A 591 6.12 -22.77 -3.29
N ARG A 592 6.64 -22.57 -4.51
CA ARG A 592 7.81 -23.29 -5.00
C ARG A 592 9.05 -22.42 -5.02
N ILE A 593 10.13 -22.89 -4.41
CA ILE A 593 11.47 -22.29 -4.41
C ILE A 593 12.40 -23.24 -5.16
N ALA A 594 12.91 -22.86 -6.33
CA ALA A 594 13.76 -23.71 -7.14
C ALA A 594 15.09 -23.04 -7.47
N LEU A 595 16.20 -23.73 -7.24
CA LEU A 595 17.51 -23.33 -7.72
C LEU A 595 17.83 -24.09 -9.00
N LEU A 596 17.93 -23.37 -10.12
CA LEU A 596 18.39 -23.89 -11.40
C LEU A 596 19.90 -23.66 -11.53
N ARG A 597 20.67 -24.74 -11.47
CA ARG A 597 22.12 -24.67 -11.43
C ARG A 597 22.70 -24.26 -12.79
N GLU A 598 23.54 -23.22 -12.81
CA GLU A 598 24.30 -22.80 -14.00
C GLU A 598 23.35 -22.54 -15.21
N ARG A 599 22.26 -21.81 -14.98
CA ARG A 599 21.23 -21.46 -15.99
C ARG A 599 21.03 -19.96 -16.21
N GLY A 600 21.84 -19.12 -15.58
CA GLY A 600 21.83 -17.69 -15.83
C GLY A 600 22.51 -17.30 -17.14
N TYR A 601 22.47 -16.02 -17.43
CA TYR A 601 23.15 -15.39 -18.55
C TYR A 601 24.67 -15.53 -18.42
N ARG A 602 25.31 -15.78 -19.56
CA ARG A 602 26.76 -15.91 -19.65
C ARG A 602 27.43 -14.54 -19.56
N ASP A 603 28.33 -14.38 -18.61
CA ASP A 603 29.35 -13.32 -18.66
C ASP A 603 30.36 -13.65 -19.78
N ARG A 604 30.69 -12.65 -20.61
CA ARG A 604 31.65 -12.80 -21.73
C ARG A 604 33.10 -12.97 -21.26
N SER A 605 33.38 -12.84 -19.96
CA SER A 605 34.70 -13.20 -19.41
C SER A 605 35.00 -14.68 -19.65
N ARG A 606 36.17 -14.99 -20.23
CA ARG A 606 36.47 -16.33 -20.79
C ARG A 606 36.48 -17.48 -19.76
N ASN A 607 36.46 -17.19 -18.46
CA ASN A 607 36.66 -18.16 -17.38
C ASN A 607 35.62 -18.08 -16.23
N ALA A 608 34.60 -17.22 -16.30
CA ALA A 608 33.59 -17.16 -15.25
C ALA A 608 32.61 -18.36 -15.34
N PRO A 609 32.28 -19.02 -14.22
CA PRO A 609 31.23 -20.02 -14.21
C PRO A 609 29.88 -19.38 -14.55
N LEU A 610 28.99 -20.12 -15.20
CA LEU A 610 27.62 -19.65 -15.42
C LEU A 610 26.92 -19.48 -14.06
N PRO A 611 26.29 -18.33 -13.78
CA PRO A 611 25.54 -18.15 -12.56
C PRO A 611 24.34 -19.10 -12.51
N SER A 612 23.91 -19.44 -11.29
CA SER A 612 22.65 -20.16 -11.07
C SER A 612 21.48 -19.17 -11.07
N VAL A 613 20.25 -19.68 -11.13
CA VAL A 613 19.03 -18.89 -11.01
C VAL A 613 18.22 -19.39 -9.83
N ILE A 614 17.85 -18.50 -8.91
CA ILE A 614 16.82 -18.78 -7.91
C ILE A 614 15.46 -18.36 -8.49
N MET A 615 14.47 -19.23 -8.35
CA MET A 615 13.10 -19.00 -8.76
C MET A 615 12.16 -19.14 -7.56
N LEU A 616 11.25 -18.17 -7.40
CA LEU A 616 10.16 -18.22 -6.42
C LEU A 616 8.82 -18.09 -7.17
N ASP A 617 8.02 -19.16 -7.13
CA ASP A 617 6.85 -19.37 -7.97
C ASP A 617 5.58 -19.52 -7.12
N ASN A 618 4.59 -18.65 -7.39
CA ASN A 618 3.31 -18.61 -6.69
C ASN A 618 2.10 -19.04 -7.51
N THR A 619 2.32 -19.62 -8.69
CA THR A 619 1.26 -20.03 -9.62
C THR A 619 0.33 -21.11 -9.05
N ARG A 620 0.78 -21.82 -8.01
CA ARG A 620 0.00 -22.84 -7.28
C ARG A 620 -0.10 -22.54 -5.78
N SER A 621 0.23 -21.33 -5.34
CA SER A 621 0.22 -21.00 -3.91
C SER A 621 -1.18 -20.86 -3.31
N SER A 622 -2.23 -20.79 -4.14
CA SER A 622 -3.60 -20.56 -3.68
C SER A 622 -4.65 -21.22 -4.58
N ILE A 623 -5.73 -21.71 -3.97
CA ILE A 623 -6.98 -22.09 -4.64
C ILE A 623 -8.06 -21.00 -4.55
N LEU A 624 -7.80 -19.89 -3.84
CA LEU A 624 -8.79 -18.84 -3.63
C LEU A 624 -9.08 -18.10 -4.94
N PRO A 625 -10.36 -17.84 -5.27
CA PRO A 625 -10.74 -17.24 -6.55
C PRO A 625 -10.39 -15.75 -6.68
N ASP A 626 -10.11 -15.08 -5.56
CA ASP A 626 -9.78 -13.65 -5.50
C ASP A 626 -8.27 -13.38 -5.36
N VAL A 627 -7.44 -14.43 -5.39
CA VAL A 627 -5.98 -14.32 -5.39
C VAL A 627 -5.47 -14.23 -6.82
N ARG A 628 -4.55 -13.28 -7.05
CA ARG A 628 -3.90 -13.05 -8.34
C ARG A 628 -2.45 -13.50 -8.26
N SER A 629 -2.14 -14.61 -8.95
CA SER A 629 -0.76 -15.05 -9.16
C SER A 629 -0.01 -14.11 -10.12
N ARG A 630 1.32 -14.18 -10.08
CA ARG A 630 2.24 -13.42 -10.95
C ARG A 630 3.19 -14.39 -11.67
N PRO A 631 3.86 -13.95 -12.74
CA PRO A 631 5.04 -14.66 -13.23
C PRO A 631 6.05 -14.91 -12.08
N PRO A 632 6.73 -16.07 -12.05
CA PRO A 632 7.72 -16.35 -11.02
C PRO A 632 8.82 -15.29 -10.95
N GLU A 633 9.25 -14.95 -9.74
CA GLU A 633 10.47 -14.19 -9.52
C GLU A 633 11.65 -15.07 -9.96
N MET A 634 12.54 -14.54 -10.80
CA MET A 634 13.73 -15.26 -11.26
C MET A 634 14.96 -14.35 -11.18
N ALA A 635 15.87 -14.67 -10.26
CA ALA A 635 17.06 -13.86 -10.03
C ALA A 635 18.33 -14.69 -10.24
N GLN A 636 19.36 -14.07 -10.81
CA GLN A 636 20.67 -14.70 -10.91
C GLN A 636 21.38 -14.68 -9.57
N VAL A 637 22.11 -15.75 -9.26
CA VAL A 637 22.95 -15.86 -8.07
C VAL A 637 24.25 -16.60 -8.39
N SER A 638 25.36 -16.01 -8.00
CA SER A 638 26.71 -16.57 -8.19
C SER A 638 27.02 -17.58 -7.08
N ILE A 639 27.02 -18.86 -7.42
CA ILE A 639 27.37 -19.95 -6.51
C ILE A 639 28.63 -20.62 -7.07
N ALA A 640 29.70 -20.65 -6.28
CA ALA A 640 30.97 -21.23 -6.70
C ALA A 640 30.86 -22.75 -6.83
N LYS A 641 31.73 -23.34 -7.65
CA LYS A 641 31.74 -24.79 -7.86
C LYS A 641 32.02 -25.51 -6.54
N GLY A 642 31.08 -26.36 -6.11
CA GLY A 642 31.18 -27.12 -4.85
C GLY A 642 30.77 -26.32 -3.61
N GLU A 643 30.42 -25.04 -3.75
CA GLU A 643 29.77 -24.27 -2.69
C GLU A 643 28.37 -24.85 -2.44
N PRO A 644 28.00 -25.19 -1.20
CA PRO A 644 26.64 -25.59 -0.89
C PRO A 644 25.68 -24.41 -1.08
N VAL A 645 24.43 -24.73 -1.36
CA VAL A 645 23.35 -23.77 -1.47
C VAL A 645 22.82 -23.53 -0.06
N ASN A 646 22.89 -22.29 0.41
CA ASN A 646 22.32 -21.87 1.67
C ASN A 646 21.06 -21.06 1.38
N LEU A 647 19.89 -21.63 1.70
CA LEU A 647 18.61 -20.94 1.62
C LEU A 647 18.19 -20.53 3.02
N ARG A 648 18.01 -19.22 3.23
CA ARG A 648 17.36 -18.67 4.42
C ARG A 648 15.99 -18.12 3.99
N VAL A 649 14.93 -18.81 4.40
CA VAL A 649 13.56 -18.58 3.93
C VAL A 649 12.71 -18.06 5.08
N PHE A 650 12.02 -16.96 4.86
CA PHE A 650 11.05 -16.40 5.79
C PHE A 650 9.65 -16.57 5.21
N ILE A 651 8.76 -17.18 5.96
CA ILE A 651 7.36 -17.44 5.62
C ILE A 651 6.50 -16.72 6.65
N ASP A 652 5.78 -15.67 6.27
CA ASP A 652 4.94 -14.92 7.20
C ASP A 652 3.52 -14.75 6.66
N LYS A 653 2.78 -15.85 6.76
CA LYS A 653 1.42 -16.08 6.28
C LYS A 653 1.26 -15.84 4.78
N SER A 654 1.28 -14.57 4.38
CA SER A 654 1.07 -14.12 3.02
C SER A 654 2.30 -13.57 2.31
N VAL A 655 3.49 -13.76 2.86
CA VAL A 655 4.76 -13.39 2.21
C VAL A 655 5.77 -14.53 2.36
N VAL A 656 6.56 -14.72 1.31
CA VAL A 656 7.76 -15.56 1.32
C VAL A 656 8.93 -14.72 0.83
N GLU A 657 9.99 -14.63 1.63
CA GLU A 657 11.29 -14.05 1.24
C GLU A 657 12.39 -15.11 1.31
N VAL A 658 13.23 -15.18 0.29
CA VAL A 658 14.29 -16.20 0.14
C VAL A 658 15.62 -15.52 -0.08
N PHE A 659 16.50 -15.60 0.91
CA PHE A 659 17.89 -15.17 0.84
C PHE A 659 18.77 -16.36 0.44
N VAL A 660 19.63 -16.17 -0.56
CA VAL A 660 20.45 -17.23 -1.14
C VAL A 660 21.93 -16.88 -0.98
N ASN A 661 22.65 -17.67 -0.17
CA ASN A 661 24.08 -17.56 0.08
C ASN A 661 24.56 -16.14 0.49
N GLY A 662 23.67 -15.29 1.03
CA GLY A 662 23.97 -13.88 1.34
C GLY A 662 24.25 -13.01 0.10
N LYS A 663 23.86 -13.47 -1.10
CA LYS A 663 24.21 -12.86 -2.40
C LYS A 663 23.00 -12.43 -3.22
N GLN A 664 21.81 -12.92 -2.90
CA GLN A 664 20.59 -12.62 -3.62
C GLN A 664 19.36 -12.77 -2.72
N CYS A 665 18.31 -12.00 -2.99
CA CYS A 665 17.00 -12.14 -2.36
C CYS A 665 15.88 -12.13 -3.42
N VAL A 666 14.93 -13.06 -3.31
CA VAL A 666 13.65 -13.01 -4.04
C VAL A 666 12.50 -13.03 -3.05
N ALA A 667 11.46 -12.26 -3.30
CA ALA A 667 10.33 -12.12 -2.38
C ALA A 667 9.04 -11.96 -3.16
N LEU A 668 7.96 -12.59 -2.68
CA LEU A 668 6.63 -12.37 -3.22
C LEU A 668 5.53 -12.59 -2.19
N ARG A 669 4.35 -12.07 -2.49
CA ARG A 669 3.13 -12.35 -1.74
C ARG A 669 2.49 -13.67 -2.18
N VAL A 670 2.08 -14.45 -1.19
CA VAL A 670 1.35 -15.72 -1.31
C VAL A 670 0.07 -15.65 -0.51
N TYR A 671 -0.98 -16.41 -0.86
CA TYR A 671 -2.23 -16.37 -0.10
C TYR A 671 -2.89 -17.76 -0.06
N PRO A 672 -2.29 -18.76 0.63
CA PRO A 672 -2.87 -20.09 0.73
C PRO A 672 -4.29 -20.01 1.29
N GLY A 673 -5.22 -20.71 0.65
CA GLY A 673 -6.63 -20.75 1.03
C GLY A 673 -6.97 -21.87 2.00
N ARG A 674 -6.12 -22.89 2.11
CA ARG A 674 -6.37 -24.04 2.98
C ARG A 674 -5.60 -23.93 4.29
N GLU A 675 -6.23 -24.35 5.37
CA GLU A 675 -5.62 -24.38 6.70
C GLU A 675 -4.47 -25.39 6.81
N ASP A 676 -4.48 -26.44 5.97
CA ASP A 676 -3.43 -27.47 5.94
C ASP A 676 -2.24 -27.11 5.01
N SER A 677 -2.24 -25.92 4.40
CA SER A 677 -1.14 -25.41 3.56
C SER A 677 0.01 -24.87 4.40
N VAL A 678 0.60 -25.77 5.20
CA VAL A 678 1.63 -25.47 6.18
C VAL A 678 2.87 -26.35 6.02
N GLY A 679 2.83 -27.35 5.13
CA GLY A 679 3.91 -28.31 4.96
C GLY A 679 5.13 -27.76 4.21
N VAL A 680 6.26 -28.46 4.37
CA VAL A 680 7.51 -28.23 3.66
C VAL A 680 7.95 -29.52 2.95
N SER A 681 8.44 -29.42 1.72
CA SER A 681 9.02 -30.57 1.00
C SER A 681 10.25 -30.19 0.19
N LEU A 682 11.08 -31.19 -0.13
CA LEU A 682 12.29 -31.04 -0.93
C LEU A 682 12.31 -32.05 -2.07
N ARG A 683 12.92 -31.68 -3.20
CA ARG A 683 13.21 -32.59 -4.31
C ARG A 683 14.49 -32.23 -5.04
N ALA A 684 15.13 -33.24 -5.63
CA ALA A 684 16.21 -33.08 -6.60
C ALA A 684 15.73 -33.57 -7.98
N GLN A 685 16.17 -32.93 -9.06
CA GLN A 685 15.80 -33.33 -10.42
C GLN A 685 16.99 -33.96 -11.15
N GLY A 686 16.77 -35.08 -11.83
CA GLY A 686 17.71 -35.71 -12.75
C GLY A 686 18.89 -36.45 -12.10
N GLN A 687 19.38 -35.98 -10.96
CA GLN A 687 20.40 -36.65 -10.14
C GLN A 687 20.10 -36.43 -8.65
N ASP A 688 20.69 -37.27 -7.81
CA ASP A 688 20.59 -37.14 -6.37
C ASP A 688 21.23 -35.83 -5.89
N ALA A 689 20.64 -35.24 -4.87
CA ALA A 689 21.23 -34.17 -4.08
C ALA A 689 21.30 -34.60 -2.60
N GLN A 690 21.79 -33.72 -1.74
CA GLN A 690 21.81 -33.96 -0.31
C GLN A 690 21.38 -32.69 0.43
N LEU A 691 20.34 -32.80 1.23
CA LEU A 691 20.14 -31.86 2.33
C LEU A 691 21.20 -32.18 3.39
N ARG A 692 22.05 -31.22 3.73
CA ARG A 692 23.08 -31.39 4.77
C ARG A 692 22.50 -31.14 6.16
N SER A 693 21.66 -30.12 6.28
CA SER A 693 20.90 -29.81 7.48
C SER A 693 19.75 -28.89 7.14
N LEU A 694 18.69 -28.94 7.95
CA LEU A 694 17.64 -27.93 7.94
C LEU A 694 17.29 -27.56 9.39
N ASP A 695 17.26 -26.26 9.65
CA ASP A 695 16.66 -25.71 10.86
C ASP A 695 15.39 -24.96 10.51
N ALA A 696 14.36 -25.15 11.32
CA ALA A 696 13.10 -24.44 11.22
C ALA A 696 12.75 -23.82 12.57
N TRP A 697 12.32 -22.56 12.58
CA TRP A 697 11.80 -21.89 13.76
C TRP A 697 10.37 -21.43 13.53
N GLN A 698 9.49 -21.67 14.50
CA GLN A 698 8.22 -20.94 14.58
C GLN A 698 8.52 -19.48 14.96
N MET A 699 7.96 -18.53 14.23
CA MET A 699 8.24 -17.11 14.45
C MET A 699 7.15 -16.49 15.34
N LYS A 700 7.58 -15.71 16.33
CA LYS A 700 6.69 -14.99 17.24
C LYS A 700 6.17 -13.71 16.59
N ASN A 701 5.02 -13.26 17.05
CA ASN A 701 4.42 -12.02 16.60
C ASN A 701 5.16 -10.81 17.21
N ILE A 702 5.66 -9.89 16.37
CA ILE A 702 6.37 -8.68 16.79
C ILE A 702 5.47 -7.68 17.53
N TYR A 703 4.15 -7.85 17.44
CA TYR A 703 3.17 -6.99 18.10
C TYR A 703 2.72 -7.52 19.46
N ASP A 704 3.11 -8.74 19.85
CA ASP A 704 2.79 -9.27 21.17
C ASP A 704 3.60 -8.54 22.25
N GLY A 705 2.94 -8.02 23.28
CA GLY A 705 3.60 -7.32 24.39
C GLY A 705 4.08 -5.90 24.09
N THR A 706 3.84 -5.39 22.88
CA THR A 706 4.07 -3.98 22.53
C THR A 706 2.88 -3.14 23.02
N PRO A 707 3.08 -2.09 23.84
CA PRO A 707 1.99 -1.25 24.35
C PRO A 707 1.24 -0.45 23.28
#